data_AF-A0A959FAJ8-F1
#
_entry.id   AF-A0A959FAJ8-F1
#
_cell.length_a   1.000
_cell.length_b   1.000
_cell.length_c   1.000
_cell.angle_alpha   90.00
_cell.angle_beta   90.00
_cell.angle_gamma   90.00
#
_symmetry.space_group_name_H-M   'P 1'
#
loop_
_entity.id
_entity.type
_entity.pdbx_description
1 polymer ?
#
loop_
_entity_poly.entity_id
_entity_poly.type
_entity_poly.pdbx_seq_one_letter_code
_entity_poly.pdbx_strand_id
1 'polypeptide(L)'
;AVELDLLAYESELEDEEDFERYFSVFWQFREEALLSRIAVKIEQLPITKEQEFLVAIDNQSVNHYIRSNELRLLENLFQSDNPLFQRAITQAFRFCEKMPESFPSLIKICKDAIVFKSDGELGDIERQQYLFRYLIKGVEAHRPLSIALFLSLAGFYLSHFSSVQEHHYALKAENKSDPVSGAETLRTMIWRKLHDLYHINPHAVRSTLTLLANGRYGQVTKQTLVIDVEWTCKIICDHFSPESIGDTALAQHLIYDLKEFDSQIVGRNDYCNSLRKNFSTPAFKTLIDLGWRFWQLNKGQDIGLDEIREKHSEMLSEHYLFSNLDEARKFIKILIEIVAAGLHESGGEIHRGLEAILLANLQKRHDIGKYLLREWLSLDLRLGNSVLNYLGKQKDRVNMFLNALDQQSEEGKLRRFWFFARFISPEAITANVKELFEKTVGSLPHNTVVDFQLLRKYATDNETLLTWIKVVQQQVNSGKRLLFSKDLDLVRFLLERDQALTKAIYLLHVGVDDIFDHQLHALGTILAQHPEFIVDYVQAELIDVNISKRQGGVRPIGRVWEIAGVVDYFPACADLILNRAKYSLFAESKLQLLLNGISEKGKVCIKPIILKYVVDNVDDQDRLRHLMNCIREKLFHFYFQAVFLYLDEDNTVELFHYLQWTPSGGVFADKTNVSRWRAANWQEVYDMIMQYSGNKDISGILLYIQNRIAIEEKAAIEEDKRMFAYG
;
A
#
# COMPACT_ATOMS: atom_id res chain seq x y z
N ALA A 1 -1.77 -12.46 -42.23
CA ALA A 1 -3.12 -12.83 -41.76
C ALA A 1 -3.40 -12.06 -40.48
N VAL A 2 -2.79 -12.43 -39.34
CA VAL A 2 -2.97 -11.74 -38.04
C VAL A 2 -2.80 -10.22 -38.13
N GLU A 3 -1.76 -9.71 -38.80
CA GLU A 3 -1.54 -8.25 -38.90
C GLU A 3 -2.63 -7.51 -39.72
N LEU A 4 -3.20 -8.16 -40.74
CA LEU A 4 -4.29 -7.60 -41.55
C LEU A 4 -5.62 -7.62 -40.77
N ASP A 5 -5.87 -8.69 -40.02
CA ASP A 5 -7.04 -8.82 -39.15
C ASP A 5 -6.97 -7.81 -37.99
N LEU A 6 -5.77 -7.56 -37.46
CA LEU A 6 -5.51 -6.54 -36.43
C LEU A 6 -5.68 -5.10 -36.95
N LEU A 7 -5.37 -4.83 -38.23
CA LEU A 7 -5.61 -3.54 -38.87
C LEU A 7 -7.10 -3.29 -39.10
N ALA A 8 -7.85 -4.31 -39.51
CA ALA A 8 -9.30 -4.24 -39.64
C ALA A 8 -9.96 -3.97 -38.28
N TYR A 9 -9.56 -4.72 -37.25
CA TYR A 9 -10.06 -4.53 -35.89
C TYR A 9 -9.70 -3.14 -35.32
N GLU A 10 -8.48 -2.64 -35.57
CA GLU A 10 -8.11 -1.29 -35.11
C GLU A 10 -8.95 -0.19 -35.78
N SER A 11 -9.38 -0.39 -37.03
CA SER A 11 -10.25 0.56 -37.73
C SER A 11 -11.68 0.62 -37.18
N GLU A 12 -12.07 -0.36 -36.36
CA GLU A 12 -13.38 -0.43 -35.70
C GLU A 12 -13.35 0.15 -34.27
N LEU A 13 -12.19 0.59 -33.76
CA LEU A 13 -12.06 1.15 -32.41
C LEU A 13 -12.51 2.63 -32.40
N GLU A 14 -13.51 2.95 -31.57
CA GLU A 14 -14.12 4.29 -31.53
C GLU A 14 -13.69 5.13 -30.31
N ASP A 15 -13.39 4.52 -29.17
CA ASP A 15 -13.06 5.22 -27.93
C ASP A 15 -11.68 4.87 -27.35
N GLU A 16 -11.19 5.73 -26.44
CA GLU A 16 -9.84 5.61 -25.88
C GLU A 16 -9.68 4.35 -25.01
N GLU A 17 -10.74 3.85 -24.38
CA GLU A 17 -10.69 2.66 -23.54
C GLU A 17 -10.51 1.39 -24.40
N ASP A 18 -11.15 1.35 -25.56
CA ASP A 18 -11.00 0.30 -26.55
C ASP A 18 -9.58 0.25 -27.12
N PHE A 19 -8.99 1.42 -27.41
CA PHE A 19 -7.59 1.51 -27.82
C PHE A 19 -6.63 1.04 -26.72
N GLU A 20 -6.86 1.43 -25.46
CA GLU A 20 -6.05 0.99 -24.34
C GLU A 20 -6.10 -0.53 -24.13
N ARG A 21 -7.29 -1.12 -24.24
CA ARG A 21 -7.48 -2.58 -24.16
C ARG A 21 -6.79 -3.29 -25.30
N TYR A 22 -6.98 -2.80 -26.53
CA TYR A 22 -6.32 -3.34 -27.73
C TYR A 22 -4.81 -3.37 -27.58
N PHE A 23 -4.19 -2.22 -27.27
CA PHE A 23 -2.74 -2.13 -27.14
C PHE A 23 -2.21 -2.81 -25.89
N SER A 24 -3.01 -3.05 -24.85
CA SER A 24 -2.57 -3.85 -23.71
C SER A 24 -2.27 -5.32 -24.07
N VAL A 25 -2.89 -5.83 -25.14
CA VAL A 25 -2.76 -7.23 -25.58
C VAL A 25 -1.91 -7.35 -26.84
N PHE A 26 -2.12 -6.49 -27.83
CA PHE A 26 -1.57 -6.66 -29.18
C PHE A 26 -0.37 -5.77 -29.50
N TRP A 27 0.20 -5.08 -28.51
CA TRP A 27 1.31 -4.12 -28.72
C TRP A 27 2.50 -4.71 -29.49
N GLN A 28 2.87 -5.97 -29.26
CA GLN A 28 4.03 -6.62 -29.91
C GLN A 28 3.90 -6.67 -31.44
N PHE A 29 2.66 -6.67 -31.95
CA PHE A 29 2.40 -6.69 -33.39
C PHE A 29 2.28 -5.28 -33.98
N ARG A 30 2.14 -4.25 -33.14
CA ARG A 30 1.76 -2.88 -33.52
C ARG A 30 2.60 -1.80 -32.80
N GLU A 31 3.88 -2.07 -32.57
CA GLU A 31 4.78 -1.24 -31.75
C GLU A 31 4.89 0.21 -32.26
N GLU A 32 5.04 0.40 -33.57
CA GLU A 32 5.11 1.73 -34.20
C GLU A 32 3.80 2.50 -34.14
N ALA A 33 2.67 1.79 -34.27
CA ALA A 33 1.35 2.39 -34.17
C ALA A 33 1.09 2.88 -32.73
N LEU A 34 1.46 2.07 -31.74
CA LEU A 34 1.39 2.43 -30.33
C LEU A 34 2.24 3.67 -30.02
N LEU A 35 3.51 3.69 -30.44
CA LEU A 35 4.39 4.86 -30.26
C LEU A 35 3.83 6.12 -30.92
N SER A 36 3.28 5.99 -32.13
CA SER A 36 2.74 7.12 -32.86
C SER A 36 1.50 7.69 -32.17
N ARG A 37 0.61 6.82 -31.69
CA ARG A 37 -0.59 7.23 -30.96
C ARG A 37 -0.24 7.95 -29.64
N ILE A 38 0.67 7.39 -28.86
CA ILE A 38 1.10 8.01 -27.60
C ILE A 38 1.79 9.36 -27.86
N ALA A 39 2.57 9.49 -28.95
CA ALA A 39 3.15 10.78 -29.33
C ALA A 39 2.09 11.85 -29.58
N VAL A 40 1.03 11.53 -30.35
CA VAL A 40 -0.08 12.44 -30.63
C VAL A 40 -0.77 12.86 -29.33
N LYS A 41 -1.04 11.90 -28.43
CA LYS A 41 -1.66 12.18 -27.13
C LYS A 41 -0.79 13.11 -26.28
N ILE A 42 0.52 12.85 -26.20
CA ILE A 42 1.47 13.71 -25.50
C ILE A 42 1.45 15.12 -26.10
N GLU A 43 1.39 15.27 -27.43
CA GLU A 43 1.37 16.58 -28.07
C GLU A 43 0.14 17.42 -27.70
N GLN A 44 -1.02 16.78 -27.54
CA GLN A 44 -2.27 17.41 -27.15
C GLN A 44 -2.33 17.85 -25.67
N LEU A 45 -1.51 17.27 -24.80
CA LEU A 45 -1.47 17.64 -23.39
C LEU A 45 -0.98 19.09 -23.18
N PRO A 46 -1.53 19.82 -22.18
CA PRO A 46 -1.12 21.19 -21.88
C PRO A 46 0.35 21.27 -21.44
N ILE A 47 0.97 22.43 -21.66
CA ILE A 47 2.35 22.70 -21.19
C ILE A 47 2.29 23.18 -19.75
N THR A 48 2.84 22.39 -18.83
CA THR A 48 2.89 22.71 -17.40
C THR A 48 4.15 23.53 -17.09
N LYS A 49 3.97 24.78 -16.63
CA LYS A 49 5.05 25.79 -16.49
C LYS A 49 5.91 25.67 -15.23
N GLU A 50 5.44 25.00 -14.18
CA GLU A 50 6.19 24.77 -12.95
C GLU A 50 6.07 23.29 -12.58
N GLN A 51 7.22 22.62 -12.41
CA GLN A 51 7.28 21.18 -12.16
C GLN A 51 8.22 20.94 -10.97
N GLU A 52 7.64 20.66 -9.81
CA GLU A 52 8.39 20.13 -8.67
C GLU A 52 8.33 18.61 -8.70
N PHE A 53 9.46 17.98 -9.01
CA PHE A 53 9.62 16.54 -8.90
C PHE A 53 10.33 16.21 -7.59
N LEU A 54 9.61 15.59 -6.66
CA LEU A 54 10.17 15.13 -5.39
C LEU A 54 10.94 13.84 -5.62
N VAL A 55 12.24 13.80 -5.28
CA VAL A 55 13.03 12.56 -5.33
C VAL A 55 12.34 11.49 -4.48
N ALA A 56 11.97 10.37 -5.10
CA ALA A 56 11.44 9.22 -4.39
C ALA A 56 12.60 8.45 -3.73
N ILE A 57 12.50 8.23 -2.42
CA ILE A 57 13.59 7.74 -1.57
C ILE A 57 13.24 6.37 -0.95
N ASP A 58 12.02 5.85 -1.14
CA ASP A 58 11.61 4.57 -0.59
C ASP A 58 10.69 3.77 -1.53
N ASN A 59 10.51 2.48 -1.23
CA ASN A 59 9.61 1.60 -2.00
C ASN A 59 8.13 1.94 -1.81
N GLN A 60 7.73 2.59 -0.72
CA GLN A 60 6.33 2.88 -0.42
C GLN A 60 5.81 3.99 -1.33
N SER A 61 6.56 5.10 -1.44
CA SER A 61 6.32 6.22 -2.36
C SER A 61 6.29 5.78 -3.83
N VAL A 62 7.10 4.78 -4.20
CA VAL A 62 7.13 4.21 -5.56
C VAL A 62 5.99 3.21 -5.81
N ASN A 63 5.40 2.60 -4.77
CA ASN A 63 4.32 1.61 -4.90
C ASN A 63 2.91 2.19 -4.71
N HIS A 64 2.77 3.34 -4.06
CA HIS A 64 1.50 4.05 -3.88
C HIS A 64 1.35 5.19 -4.89
N TYR A 65 1.03 4.84 -6.14
CA TYR A 65 0.89 5.80 -7.23
C TYR A 65 -0.43 5.62 -8.01
N ILE A 66 -0.85 6.68 -8.70
CA ILE A 66 -1.95 6.60 -9.67
C ILE A 66 -1.37 6.04 -10.97
N ARG A 67 -1.79 4.82 -11.35
CA ARG A 67 -1.32 4.19 -12.58
C ARG A 67 -1.69 5.04 -13.79
N SER A 68 -0.68 5.45 -14.56
CA SER A 68 -0.90 6.04 -15.90
C SER A 68 -0.96 4.91 -16.93
N ASN A 69 -2.04 4.91 -17.71
CA ASN A 69 -2.22 3.94 -18.78
C ASN A 69 -1.18 4.12 -19.88
N GLU A 70 -0.81 5.37 -20.20
CA GLU A 70 0.20 5.71 -21.20
C GLU A 70 1.57 5.18 -20.81
N LEU A 71 1.99 5.40 -19.56
CA LEU A 71 3.27 4.89 -19.08
C LEU A 71 3.31 3.35 -19.03
N ARG A 72 2.19 2.71 -18.68
CA ARG A 72 2.05 1.24 -18.75
C ARG A 72 2.17 0.71 -20.18
N LEU A 73 1.57 1.40 -21.15
CA LEU A 73 1.67 1.01 -22.56
C LEU A 73 3.10 1.23 -23.10
N LEU A 74 3.77 2.32 -22.70
CA LEU A 74 5.17 2.56 -23.05
C LEU A 74 6.13 1.56 -22.40
N GLU A 75 5.84 1.11 -21.18
CA GLU A 75 6.63 0.10 -20.47
C GLU A 75 6.74 -1.20 -21.26
N ASN A 76 5.66 -1.63 -21.92
CA ASN A 76 5.67 -2.81 -22.80
C ASN A 76 6.76 -2.71 -23.88
N LEU A 77 6.92 -1.52 -24.47
CA LEU A 77 7.90 -1.24 -25.51
C LEU A 77 9.33 -1.16 -24.99
N PHE A 78 9.56 -1.23 -23.67
CA PHE A 78 10.92 -1.28 -23.15
C PHE A 78 11.62 -2.61 -23.44
N GLN A 79 10.84 -3.63 -23.81
CA GLN A 79 11.36 -4.95 -24.21
C GLN A 79 11.64 -5.04 -25.72
N SER A 80 11.14 -4.11 -26.52
CA SER A 80 11.32 -4.02 -27.97
C SER A 80 12.79 -3.77 -28.36
N ASP A 81 13.06 -3.75 -29.67
CA ASP A 81 14.40 -3.46 -30.19
C ASP A 81 14.96 -2.11 -29.70
N ASN A 82 16.28 -1.93 -29.83
CA ASN A 82 16.96 -0.73 -29.30
C ASN A 82 16.38 0.59 -29.84
N PRO A 83 16.10 0.76 -31.16
CA PRO A 83 15.48 1.97 -31.68
C PRO A 83 14.10 2.29 -31.05
N LEU A 84 13.21 1.28 -30.92
CA LEU A 84 11.88 1.47 -30.33
C LEU A 84 11.97 1.75 -28.83
N PHE A 85 12.83 1.04 -28.11
CA PHE A 85 13.12 1.30 -26.69
C PHE A 85 13.53 2.77 -26.46
N GLN A 86 14.48 3.28 -27.25
CA GLN A 86 14.97 4.66 -27.10
C GLN A 86 13.88 5.70 -27.34
N ARG A 87 13.00 5.45 -28.31
CA ARG A 87 11.83 6.30 -28.60
C ARG A 87 10.79 6.21 -27.50
N ALA A 88 10.49 5.02 -26.99
CA ALA A 88 9.55 4.81 -25.89
C ALA A 88 10.00 5.54 -24.62
N ILE A 89 11.29 5.44 -24.27
CA ILE A 89 11.87 6.19 -23.13
C ILE A 89 11.72 7.69 -23.33
N THR A 90 12.04 8.18 -24.53
CA THR A 90 11.92 9.62 -24.83
C THR A 90 10.46 10.10 -24.69
N GLN A 91 9.49 9.30 -25.14
CA GLN A 91 8.07 9.62 -24.98
C GLN A 91 7.62 9.55 -23.51
N ALA A 92 8.10 8.57 -22.73
CA ALA A 92 7.76 8.45 -21.31
C ALA A 92 8.19 9.70 -20.52
N PHE A 93 9.36 10.26 -20.84
CA PHE A 93 9.83 11.51 -20.24
C PHE A 93 8.99 12.70 -20.69
N ARG A 94 8.72 12.84 -22.00
CA ARG A 94 7.86 13.93 -22.50
C ARG A 94 6.46 13.89 -21.91
N PHE A 95 5.92 12.70 -21.67
CA PHE A 95 4.63 12.52 -21.00
C PHE A 95 4.69 13.03 -19.55
N CYS A 96 5.70 12.63 -18.78
CA CYS A 96 5.84 13.07 -17.39
C CYS A 96 6.16 14.57 -17.25
N GLU A 97 6.87 15.16 -18.21
CA GLU A 97 7.03 16.62 -18.27
C GLU A 97 5.69 17.34 -18.44
N LYS A 98 4.69 16.72 -19.08
CA LYS A 98 3.36 17.33 -19.20
C LYS A 98 2.41 16.94 -18.07
N MET A 99 2.61 15.77 -17.47
CA MET A 99 1.82 15.20 -16.37
C MET A 99 2.71 14.86 -15.15
N PRO A 100 3.16 15.84 -14.35
CA PRO A 100 4.09 15.61 -13.24
C PRO A 100 3.61 14.61 -12.19
N GLU A 101 2.29 14.48 -12.00
CA GLU A 101 1.65 13.49 -11.13
C GLU A 101 1.97 12.03 -11.51
N SER A 102 2.40 11.80 -12.75
CA SER A 102 2.80 10.48 -13.25
C SER A 102 4.27 10.15 -12.94
N PHE A 103 5.01 11.04 -12.29
CA PHE A 103 6.41 10.83 -11.94
C PHE A 103 6.68 9.56 -11.11
N PRO A 104 5.88 9.22 -10.07
CA PRO A 104 6.07 7.95 -9.35
C PRO A 104 5.90 6.72 -10.25
N SER A 105 4.95 6.77 -11.20
CA SER A 105 4.76 5.72 -12.22
C SER A 105 5.99 5.56 -13.10
N LEU A 106 6.60 6.67 -13.55
CA LEU A 106 7.82 6.63 -14.36
C LEU A 106 8.99 6.00 -13.60
N ILE A 107 9.17 6.35 -12.32
CA ILE A 107 10.18 5.72 -11.46
C ILE A 107 9.94 4.22 -11.40
N LYS A 108 8.69 3.79 -11.17
CA LYS A 108 8.32 2.38 -11.04
C LYS A 108 8.64 1.59 -12.31
N ILE A 109 8.21 2.06 -13.48
CA ILE A 109 8.43 1.34 -14.74
C ILE A 109 9.92 1.30 -15.11
N CYS A 110 10.68 2.39 -14.91
CA CYS A 110 12.11 2.38 -15.17
C CYS A 110 12.84 1.42 -14.21
N LYS A 111 12.43 1.40 -12.95
CA LYS A 111 12.98 0.52 -11.94
C LYS A 111 12.71 -0.95 -12.26
N ASP A 112 11.48 -1.31 -12.55
CA ASP A 112 11.08 -2.70 -12.74
C ASP A 112 11.51 -3.25 -14.10
N ALA A 113 11.25 -2.51 -15.18
CA ALA A 113 11.47 -3.00 -16.54
C ALA A 113 12.91 -2.82 -17.05
N ILE A 114 13.71 -1.93 -16.45
CA ILE A 114 15.09 -1.62 -16.92
C ILE A 114 16.13 -1.93 -15.84
N VAL A 115 15.93 -1.45 -14.61
CA VAL A 115 16.95 -1.55 -13.54
C VAL A 115 17.00 -2.93 -12.87
N PHE A 116 15.85 -3.57 -12.60
CA PHE A 116 15.79 -4.79 -11.77
C PHE A 116 15.18 -6.02 -12.45
N LYS A 117 14.87 -5.95 -13.74
CA LYS A 117 14.27 -7.05 -14.49
C LYS A 117 14.96 -8.40 -14.18
N SER A 118 14.26 -9.38 -13.61
CA SER A 118 14.89 -10.58 -13.03
C SER A 118 15.54 -11.55 -14.03
N ASP A 119 15.21 -11.44 -15.32
CA ASP A 119 15.39 -12.55 -16.30
C ASP A 119 16.34 -12.21 -17.47
N GLY A 120 17.10 -11.13 -17.36
CA GLY A 120 17.63 -10.40 -18.51
C GLY A 120 18.83 -11.01 -19.24
N GLU A 121 18.86 -10.86 -20.59
CA GLU A 121 19.97 -11.13 -21.52
C GLU A 121 21.03 -9.98 -21.53
N LEU A 122 22.19 -10.14 -22.19
CA LEU A 122 23.25 -9.09 -22.32
C LEU A 122 22.71 -7.71 -22.76
N GLY A 123 21.61 -7.69 -23.52
CA GLY A 123 20.94 -6.46 -23.98
C GLY A 123 20.37 -5.57 -22.86
N ASP A 124 20.21 -6.09 -21.64
CA ASP A 124 19.63 -5.31 -20.54
C ASP A 124 20.65 -4.35 -19.87
N ILE A 125 21.95 -4.65 -19.88
CA ILE A 125 23.00 -3.71 -19.43
C ILE A 125 23.11 -2.50 -20.36
N GLU A 126 22.99 -2.71 -21.68
CA GLU A 126 23.02 -1.63 -22.67
C GLU A 126 21.85 -0.66 -22.49
N ARG A 127 20.65 -1.18 -22.19
CA ARG A 127 19.45 -0.38 -21.89
C ARG A 127 19.61 0.44 -20.61
N GLN A 128 20.19 -0.14 -19.56
CA GLN A 128 20.52 0.59 -18.33
C GLN A 128 21.54 1.70 -18.60
N GLN A 129 22.60 1.42 -19.35
CA GLN A 129 23.59 2.42 -19.75
C GLN A 129 22.95 3.56 -20.57
N TYR A 130 22.06 3.23 -21.51
CA TYR A 130 21.32 4.22 -22.27
C TYR A 130 20.48 5.13 -21.35
N LEU A 131 19.68 4.54 -20.45
CA LEU A 131 18.85 5.29 -19.50
C LEU A 131 19.69 6.25 -18.65
N PHE A 132 20.77 5.77 -18.02
CA PHE A 132 21.60 6.62 -17.17
C PHE A 132 22.36 7.68 -17.96
N ARG A 133 22.82 7.40 -19.18
CA ARG A 133 23.41 8.42 -20.06
C ARG A 133 22.37 9.48 -20.46
N TYR A 134 21.15 9.06 -20.76
CA TYR A 134 20.05 9.98 -21.06
C TYR A 134 19.76 10.90 -19.87
N LEU A 135 19.67 10.32 -18.67
CA LEU A 135 19.50 11.05 -17.41
C LEU A 135 20.64 12.04 -17.16
N ILE A 136 21.89 11.61 -17.30
CA ILE A 136 23.07 12.47 -17.06
C ILE A 136 23.10 13.66 -18.02
N LYS A 137 22.79 13.47 -19.31
CA LYS A 137 22.65 14.58 -20.26
C LYS A 137 21.56 15.55 -19.83
N GLY A 138 20.43 15.05 -19.33
CA GLY A 138 19.36 15.87 -18.78
C GLY A 138 19.79 16.64 -17.52
N VAL A 139 20.58 16.01 -16.65
CA VAL A 139 21.16 16.65 -15.45
C VAL A 139 22.12 17.77 -15.84
N GLU A 140 23.00 17.54 -16.83
CA GLU A 140 23.92 18.56 -17.37
C GLU A 140 23.17 19.72 -18.02
N ALA A 141 22.00 19.45 -18.60
CA ALA A 141 21.07 20.46 -19.11
C ALA A 141 20.16 21.06 -18.03
N HIS A 142 20.39 20.77 -16.75
CA HIS A 142 19.61 21.24 -15.60
C HIS A 142 18.10 20.95 -15.67
N ARG A 143 17.72 19.81 -16.29
CA ARG A 143 16.30 19.40 -16.39
C ARG A 143 15.81 18.81 -15.06
N PRO A 144 14.78 19.39 -14.41
CA PRO A 144 14.29 18.92 -13.11
C PRO A 144 13.89 17.45 -13.08
N LEU A 145 13.14 16.98 -14.10
CA LEU A 145 12.72 15.58 -14.22
C LEU A 145 13.91 14.62 -14.25
N SER A 146 14.94 14.94 -15.05
CA SER A 146 16.13 14.10 -15.16
C SER A 146 16.95 14.08 -13.87
N ILE A 147 17.05 15.21 -13.16
CA ILE A 147 17.71 15.28 -11.85
C ILE A 147 16.98 14.40 -10.84
N ALA A 148 15.65 14.57 -10.73
CA ALA A 148 14.86 13.81 -9.76
C ALA A 148 14.90 12.30 -10.05
N LEU A 149 14.72 11.90 -11.31
CA LEU A 149 14.73 10.49 -11.71
C LEU A 149 16.12 9.86 -11.58
N PHE A 150 17.19 10.61 -11.90
CA PHE A 150 18.56 10.16 -11.67
C PHE A 150 18.80 9.84 -10.19
N LEU A 151 18.46 10.76 -9.29
CA LEU A 151 18.69 10.60 -7.85
C LEU A 151 17.87 9.45 -7.26
N SER A 152 16.64 9.23 -7.73
CA SER A 152 15.82 8.08 -7.34
C SER A 152 16.40 6.76 -7.84
N LEU A 153 16.71 6.64 -9.14
CA LEU A 153 17.19 5.38 -9.71
C LEU A 153 18.63 5.03 -9.31
N ALA A 154 19.49 6.03 -9.07
CA ALA A 154 20.87 5.82 -8.64
C ALA A 154 20.93 5.09 -7.29
N GLY A 155 20.10 5.48 -6.31
CA GLY A 155 20.07 4.83 -5.01
C GLY A 155 19.63 3.37 -5.11
N PHE A 156 18.60 3.10 -5.92
CA PHE A 156 18.14 1.75 -6.20
C PHE A 156 19.22 0.90 -6.89
N TYR A 157 19.81 1.38 -7.97
CA TYR A 157 20.85 0.64 -8.70
C TYR A 157 22.09 0.37 -7.83
N LEU A 158 22.52 1.35 -7.03
CA LEU A 158 23.68 1.17 -6.16
C LEU A 158 23.40 0.26 -4.96
N SER A 159 22.19 0.28 -4.39
CA SER A 159 21.84 -0.54 -3.23
C SER A 159 21.79 -2.03 -3.57
N HIS A 160 21.37 -2.38 -4.78
CA HIS A 160 21.36 -3.75 -5.27
C HIS A 160 22.74 -4.08 -5.80
N PHE A 161 23.53 -4.58 -4.86
CA PHE A 161 24.86 -5.11 -5.02
C PHE A 161 24.89 -6.22 -6.07
N SER A 162 25.15 -5.83 -7.32
CA SER A 162 24.83 -6.61 -8.52
C SER A 162 23.36 -7.04 -8.52
N SER A 163 22.58 -6.61 -9.50
CA SER A 163 21.32 -7.32 -9.75
C SER A 163 21.63 -8.82 -9.74
N VAL A 164 20.69 -9.64 -9.27
CA VAL A 164 20.79 -11.11 -9.36
C VAL A 164 21.26 -11.55 -10.77
N GLN A 165 21.02 -10.72 -11.79
CA GLN A 165 21.60 -10.79 -13.13
C GLN A 165 23.13 -10.64 -13.16
N GLU A 166 23.76 -9.57 -12.66
CA GLU A 166 25.23 -9.39 -12.66
C GLU A 166 25.98 -10.55 -11.96
N HIS A 167 25.43 -11.09 -10.86
CA HIS A 167 25.98 -12.28 -10.20
C HIS A 167 25.76 -13.56 -11.04
N HIS A 168 24.55 -13.79 -11.57
CA HIS A 168 24.30 -14.90 -12.50
C HIS A 168 25.14 -14.80 -13.78
N TYR A 169 25.44 -13.59 -14.24
CA TYR A 169 26.30 -13.30 -15.38
C TYR A 169 27.76 -13.58 -15.07
N ALA A 170 28.27 -13.12 -13.92
CA ALA A 170 29.61 -13.43 -13.47
C ALA A 170 29.82 -14.96 -13.35
N LEU A 171 28.84 -15.69 -12.79
CA LEU A 171 28.85 -17.15 -12.72
C LEU A 171 28.80 -17.83 -14.10
N LYS A 172 28.04 -17.29 -15.06
CA LYS A 172 28.02 -17.78 -16.46
C LYS A 172 29.32 -17.43 -17.22
N ALA A 173 29.97 -16.32 -16.87
CA ALA A 173 31.17 -15.79 -17.51
C ALA A 173 32.48 -16.42 -16.98
N GLU A 174 32.46 -17.23 -15.91
CA GLU A 174 33.62 -18.04 -15.52
C GLU A 174 34.12 -18.98 -16.64
N ASN A 175 33.32 -19.18 -17.71
CA ASN A 175 33.70 -19.89 -18.93
C ASN A 175 34.00 -19.01 -20.16
N LYS A 176 33.95 -17.67 -20.07
CA LYS A 176 34.25 -16.74 -21.18
C LYS A 176 34.99 -15.49 -20.68
N SER A 177 36.14 -15.22 -21.27
CA SER A 177 37.08 -14.13 -20.92
C SER A 177 36.63 -12.69 -21.27
N ASP A 178 35.32 -12.37 -21.18
CA ASP A 178 34.74 -11.02 -21.00
C ASP A 178 33.21 -11.12 -21.04
N PRO A 179 32.46 -10.57 -20.05
CA PRO A 179 32.03 -9.16 -20.09
C PRO A 179 31.79 -8.53 -18.69
N VAL A 180 32.84 -7.99 -18.05
CA VAL A 180 32.75 -7.32 -16.72
C VAL A 180 32.83 -5.78 -16.83
N SER A 181 33.25 -5.23 -17.99
CA SER A 181 33.53 -3.79 -18.15
C SER A 181 32.29 -2.87 -18.19
N GLY A 182 31.14 -3.36 -18.66
CA GLY A 182 29.94 -2.53 -18.88
C GLY A 182 29.25 -2.07 -17.58
N ALA A 183 29.11 -2.97 -16.62
CA ALA A 183 28.51 -2.70 -15.31
C ALA A 183 29.39 -1.77 -14.46
N GLU A 184 30.70 -2.04 -14.42
CA GLU A 184 31.69 -1.21 -13.72
C GLU A 184 31.71 0.23 -14.25
N THR A 185 31.62 0.39 -15.58
CA THR A 185 31.55 1.69 -16.24
C THR A 185 30.28 2.44 -15.86
N LEU A 186 29.13 1.77 -15.89
CA LEU A 186 27.86 2.35 -15.50
C LEU A 186 27.87 2.80 -14.03
N ARG A 187 28.35 1.92 -13.14
CA ARG A 187 28.43 2.21 -11.70
C ARG A 187 29.36 3.38 -11.39
N THR A 188 30.53 3.43 -12.01
CA THR A 188 31.48 4.56 -11.89
C THR A 188 30.85 5.86 -12.39
N MET A 189 30.10 5.80 -13.50
CA MET A 189 29.42 6.96 -14.07
C MET A 189 28.35 7.52 -13.11
N ILE A 190 27.56 6.65 -12.49
CA ILE A 190 26.55 7.03 -11.49
C ILE A 190 27.22 7.68 -10.27
N TRP A 191 28.27 7.05 -9.72
CA TRP A 191 28.99 7.59 -8.57
C TRP A 191 29.61 8.96 -8.82
N ARG A 192 30.30 9.11 -9.95
CA ARG A 192 30.86 10.40 -10.35
C ARG A 192 29.79 11.47 -10.41
N LYS A 193 28.63 11.14 -11.00
CA LYS A 193 27.55 12.13 -11.11
C LYS A 193 26.91 12.46 -9.76
N LEU A 194 26.80 11.50 -8.83
CA LEU A 194 26.36 11.78 -7.46
C LEU A 194 27.33 12.73 -6.73
N HIS A 195 28.64 12.54 -6.90
CA HIS A 195 29.67 13.43 -6.37
C HIS A 195 29.51 14.85 -6.93
N ASP A 196 29.44 15.00 -8.27
CA ASP A 196 29.25 16.31 -8.91
C ASP A 196 27.95 17.01 -8.46
N LEU A 197 26.87 16.24 -8.32
CA LEU A 197 25.56 16.76 -7.91
C LEU A 197 25.51 17.20 -6.46
N TYR A 198 26.43 16.73 -5.59
CA TYR A 198 26.40 17.07 -4.18
C TYR A 198 26.51 18.58 -3.95
N HIS A 199 27.31 19.28 -4.76
CA HIS A 199 27.45 20.73 -4.68
C HIS A 199 26.18 21.50 -5.08
N ILE A 200 25.35 20.90 -5.94
CA ILE A 200 24.15 21.53 -6.50
C ILE A 200 22.92 21.18 -5.66
N ASN A 201 22.82 19.93 -5.20
CA ASN A 201 21.66 19.42 -4.46
C ASN A 201 22.09 18.46 -3.33
N PRO A 202 22.72 18.98 -2.25
CA PRO A 202 23.29 18.15 -1.19
C PRO A 202 22.22 17.35 -0.43
N HIS A 203 21.03 17.92 -0.23
CA HIS A 203 19.95 17.23 0.47
C HIS A 203 19.48 16.00 -0.30
N ALA A 204 19.20 16.13 -1.60
CA ALA A 204 18.70 15.02 -2.38
C ALA A 204 19.75 13.92 -2.59
N VAL A 205 21.03 14.29 -2.74
CA VAL A 205 22.13 13.31 -2.78
C VAL A 205 22.27 12.57 -1.44
N ARG A 206 22.17 13.27 -0.30
CA ARG A 206 22.14 12.62 1.03
C ARG A 206 21.01 11.61 1.16
N SER A 207 19.83 11.93 0.64
CA SER A 207 18.70 10.99 0.61
C SER A 207 19.02 9.74 -0.23
N THR A 208 19.60 9.92 -1.42
CA THR A 208 20.07 8.80 -2.27
C THR A 208 21.12 7.93 -1.57
N LEU A 209 22.10 8.54 -0.88
CA LEU A 209 23.12 7.81 -0.12
C LEU A 209 22.54 7.07 1.10
N THR A 210 21.50 7.62 1.71
CA THR A 210 20.78 6.97 2.82
C THR A 210 20.07 5.71 2.33
N LEU A 211 19.44 5.76 1.15
CA LEU A 211 18.84 4.58 0.51
C LEU A 211 19.88 3.49 0.24
N LEU A 212 21.05 3.87 -0.25
CA LEU A 212 22.19 2.95 -0.42
C LEU A 212 22.56 2.28 0.91
N ALA A 213 22.71 3.06 1.98
CA ALA A 213 23.08 2.53 3.29
C ALA A 213 22.04 1.53 3.85
N ASN A 214 20.75 1.77 3.58
CA ASN A 214 19.67 0.91 4.09
C ASN A 214 19.46 -0.40 3.30
N GLY A 215 20.04 -0.54 2.10
CA GLY A 215 19.59 -1.52 1.11
C GLY A 215 20.69 -2.41 0.51
N ARG A 216 21.83 -2.57 1.17
CA ARG A 216 22.96 -3.37 0.68
C ARG A 216 22.68 -4.88 0.75
N TYR A 217 22.43 -5.53 -0.40
CA TYR A 217 22.11 -6.97 -0.50
C TYR A 217 23.34 -7.88 -0.71
N GLY A 218 23.34 -9.07 -0.11
CA GLY A 218 24.51 -9.95 -0.09
C GLY A 218 24.76 -10.71 -1.39
N GLN A 219 25.66 -10.20 -2.24
CA GLN A 219 26.55 -10.90 -3.18
C GLN A 219 27.18 -9.86 -4.12
N VAL A 220 28.43 -9.43 -3.91
CA VAL A 220 29.13 -8.41 -4.73
C VAL A 220 30.38 -9.02 -5.35
N THR A 221 30.69 -8.68 -6.60
CA THR A 221 32.04 -8.97 -7.14
C THR A 221 33.07 -8.07 -6.47
N LYS A 222 34.30 -8.57 -6.33
CA LYS A 222 35.40 -7.81 -5.72
C LYS A 222 35.65 -6.47 -6.45
N GLN A 223 35.53 -6.42 -7.78
CA GLN A 223 35.78 -5.18 -8.53
C GLN A 223 34.71 -4.11 -8.28
N THR A 224 33.44 -4.47 -8.29
CA THR A 224 32.31 -3.56 -7.99
C THR A 224 32.45 -2.95 -6.60
N LEU A 225 32.81 -3.76 -5.62
CA LEU A 225 33.02 -3.30 -4.25
C LEU A 225 34.20 -2.32 -4.14
N VAL A 226 35.29 -2.53 -4.89
CA VAL A 226 36.43 -1.59 -4.93
C VAL A 226 35.99 -0.22 -5.42
N ILE A 227 35.16 -0.15 -6.47
CA ILE A 227 34.59 1.11 -6.99
C ILE A 227 33.74 1.81 -5.91
N ASP A 228 32.86 1.06 -5.24
CA ASP A 228 31.97 1.61 -4.21
C ASP A 228 32.73 2.17 -3.02
N VAL A 229 33.75 1.46 -2.54
CA VAL A 229 34.60 1.93 -1.44
C VAL A 229 35.27 3.25 -1.82
N GLU A 230 35.82 3.33 -3.03
CA GLU A 230 36.53 4.53 -3.51
C GLU A 230 35.64 5.77 -3.48
N TRP A 231 34.47 5.67 -4.13
CA TRP A 231 33.56 6.79 -4.29
C TRP A 231 32.83 7.14 -3.01
N THR A 232 32.47 6.15 -2.19
CA THR A 232 31.89 6.38 -0.87
C THR A 232 32.86 7.19 -0.01
N CYS A 233 34.11 6.76 0.11
CA CYS A 233 35.10 7.48 0.91
C CYS A 233 35.40 8.86 0.33
N LYS A 234 35.45 9.00 -1.00
CA LYS A 234 35.65 10.31 -1.65
C LYS A 234 34.54 11.30 -1.32
N ILE A 235 33.27 10.91 -1.45
CA ILE A 235 32.13 11.77 -1.11
C ILE A 235 32.15 12.17 0.37
N ILE A 236 32.45 11.23 1.27
CA ILE A 236 32.57 11.53 2.70
C ILE A 236 33.67 12.57 2.95
N CYS A 237 34.85 12.40 2.36
CA CYS A 237 35.95 13.35 2.54
C CYS A 237 35.67 14.74 1.96
N ASP A 238 35.08 14.79 0.77
CA ASP A 238 34.91 16.04 0.04
C ASP A 238 33.72 16.86 0.56
N HIS A 239 32.75 16.23 1.22
CA HIS A 239 31.45 16.87 1.48
C HIS A 239 30.88 16.72 2.90
N PHE A 240 31.35 15.77 3.71
CA PHE A 240 30.75 15.52 5.03
C PHE A 240 31.53 16.23 6.13
N SER A 241 30.82 16.80 7.11
CA SER A 241 31.45 17.41 8.27
C SER A 241 31.35 16.50 9.50
N PRO A 242 32.48 16.18 10.18
CA PRO A 242 32.45 15.47 11.46
C PRO A 242 31.69 16.19 12.57
N GLU A 243 31.49 17.51 12.46
CA GLU A 243 30.72 18.29 13.44
C GLU A 243 29.21 18.14 13.26
N SER A 244 28.76 17.69 12.08
CA SER A 244 27.36 17.40 11.80
C SER A 244 27.03 15.99 12.23
N ILE A 245 26.10 15.83 13.18
CA ILE A 245 25.65 14.51 13.63
C ILE A 245 24.99 13.71 12.50
N GLY A 246 24.28 14.39 11.58
CA GLY A 246 23.66 13.75 10.41
C GLY A 246 24.71 13.19 9.45
N ASP A 247 25.74 13.97 9.13
CA ASP A 247 26.85 13.52 8.29
C ASP A 247 27.63 12.40 8.97
N THR A 248 27.84 12.53 10.27
CA THR A 248 28.51 11.53 11.09
C THR A 248 27.77 10.19 11.08
N ALA A 249 26.46 10.21 11.31
CA ALA A 249 25.64 9.00 11.27
C ALA A 249 25.63 8.37 9.88
N LEU A 250 25.50 9.17 8.81
CA LEU A 250 25.47 8.66 7.44
C LEU A 250 26.85 8.09 7.01
N ALA A 251 27.96 8.78 7.32
CA ALA A 251 29.31 8.28 7.05
C ALA A 251 29.55 6.95 7.77
N GLN A 252 29.21 6.86 9.06
CA GLN A 252 29.34 5.63 9.84
C GLN A 252 28.50 4.49 9.25
N HIS A 253 27.29 4.78 8.78
CA HIS A 253 26.43 3.78 8.14
C HIS A 253 27.06 3.27 6.83
N LEU A 254 27.41 4.18 5.93
CA LEU A 254 28.02 3.85 4.64
C LEU A 254 29.31 3.05 4.78
N ILE A 255 30.14 3.37 5.78
CA ILE A 255 31.41 2.67 6.05
C ILE A 255 31.17 1.31 6.71
N TYR A 256 30.24 1.19 7.66
CA TYR A 256 30.00 -0.05 8.40
C TYR A 256 29.70 -1.22 7.49
N ASP A 257 28.83 -1.02 6.50
CA ASP A 257 28.41 -2.12 5.60
C ASP A 257 29.50 -2.48 4.58
N LEU A 258 30.50 -1.62 4.34
CA LEU A 258 31.68 -1.99 3.54
C LEU A 258 32.57 -2.99 4.28
N LYS A 259 32.49 -3.02 5.63
CA LYS A 259 33.33 -3.88 6.48
C LYS A 259 32.90 -5.35 6.46
N GLU A 260 31.63 -5.69 6.19
CA GLU A 260 31.23 -7.10 6.02
C GLU A 260 31.97 -7.78 4.85
N PHE A 261 32.62 -6.98 3.98
CA PHE A 261 33.41 -7.45 2.85
C PHE A 261 34.94 -7.26 3.03
N ASP A 262 35.40 -6.97 4.26
CA ASP A 262 36.81 -6.68 4.63
C ASP A 262 37.80 -7.74 4.11
N SER A 263 37.38 -9.02 4.07
CA SER A 263 38.22 -10.13 3.64
C SER A 263 38.54 -10.13 2.15
N GLN A 264 37.81 -9.35 1.34
CA GLN A 264 37.93 -9.34 -0.12
C GLN A 264 38.83 -8.20 -0.64
N ILE A 265 39.10 -7.15 0.15
CA ILE A 265 39.83 -5.94 -0.28
C ILE A 265 41.02 -5.65 0.64
N VAL A 266 42.21 -6.14 0.27
CA VAL A 266 43.46 -5.87 1.00
C VAL A 266 43.96 -4.44 0.70
N GLY A 267 44.22 -3.64 1.74
CA GLY A 267 44.92 -2.34 1.65
C GLY A 267 44.05 -1.07 1.63
N ARG A 268 42.74 -1.15 1.37
CA ARG A 268 41.82 0.02 1.47
C ARG A 268 41.19 0.17 2.87
N ASN A 269 41.43 -0.78 3.77
CA ASN A 269 40.86 -0.83 5.12
C ASN A 269 41.40 0.27 6.04
N ASP A 270 42.65 0.68 5.89
CA ASP A 270 43.26 1.72 6.72
C ASP A 270 42.59 3.09 6.52
N TYR A 271 42.15 3.37 5.29
CA TYR A 271 41.46 4.62 4.95
C TYR A 271 40.03 4.67 5.52
N CYS A 272 39.25 3.60 5.34
CA CYS A 272 37.92 3.46 5.95
C CYS A 272 37.98 3.57 7.47
N ASN A 273 38.98 2.92 8.10
CA ASN A 273 39.19 2.98 9.54
C ASN A 273 39.56 4.39 10.03
N SER A 274 40.36 5.13 9.25
CA SER A 274 40.69 6.53 9.55
C SER A 274 39.45 7.42 9.52
N LEU A 275 38.64 7.32 8.45
CA LEU A 275 37.39 8.07 8.36
C LEU A 275 36.43 7.74 9.51
N ARG A 276 36.29 6.47 9.85
CA ARG A 276 35.46 6.04 10.97
C ARG A 276 35.88 6.68 12.31
N LYS A 277 37.17 6.85 12.54
CA LYS A 277 37.68 7.53 13.75
C LYS A 277 37.35 9.02 13.72
N ASN A 278 37.48 9.67 12.56
CA ASN A 278 37.18 11.10 12.41
C ASN A 278 35.69 11.38 12.66
N PHE A 279 34.80 10.49 12.22
CA PHE A 279 33.36 10.58 12.43
C PHE A 279 32.90 9.88 13.73
N SER A 280 33.68 9.94 14.82
CA SER A 280 33.35 9.32 16.12
C SER A 280 33.23 10.39 17.21
N THR A 281 32.19 11.22 17.12
CA THR A 281 31.95 12.33 18.06
C THR A 281 31.21 11.88 19.34
N PRO A 282 31.26 12.66 20.44
CA PRO A 282 30.46 12.38 21.63
C PRO A 282 28.95 12.29 21.34
N ALA A 283 28.43 13.17 20.48
CA ALA A 283 27.02 13.15 20.09
C ALA A 283 26.65 11.86 19.33
N PHE A 284 27.54 11.38 18.46
CA PHE A 284 27.35 10.09 17.79
C PHE A 284 27.41 8.92 18.77
N LYS A 285 28.27 8.95 19.79
CA LYS A 285 28.29 7.92 20.84
C LYS A 285 26.97 7.89 21.61
N THR A 286 26.43 9.04 21.99
CA THR A 286 25.09 9.10 22.60
C THR A 286 24.02 8.52 21.68
N LEU A 287 24.08 8.78 20.37
CA LEU A 287 23.16 8.18 19.40
C LEU A 287 23.28 6.64 19.35
N ILE A 288 24.50 6.09 19.39
CA ILE A 288 24.73 4.65 19.52
C ILE A 288 24.13 4.12 20.81
N ASP A 289 24.42 4.77 21.95
CA ASP A 289 23.92 4.37 23.26
C ASP A 289 22.39 4.34 23.27
N LEU A 290 21.72 5.31 22.64
CA LEU A 290 20.26 5.33 22.57
C LEU A 290 19.66 4.15 21.78
N GLY A 291 20.45 3.45 20.96
CA GLY A 291 19.99 2.28 20.20
C GLY A 291 19.98 2.49 18.68
N TRP A 292 20.73 3.46 18.15
CA TRP A 292 20.92 3.56 16.70
C TRP A 292 21.63 2.32 16.17
N ARG A 293 21.02 1.66 15.17
CA ARG A 293 21.45 0.36 14.63
C ARG A 293 21.61 -0.75 15.68
N PHE A 294 20.79 -0.70 16.74
CA PHE A 294 20.76 -1.69 17.81
C PHE A 294 20.79 -3.14 17.29
N TRP A 295 20.00 -3.44 16.27
CA TRP A 295 19.91 -4.78 15.69
C TRP A 295 21.19 -5.24 14.99
N GLN A 296 21.80 -4.35 14.20
CA GLN A 296 23.01 -4.67 13.46
C GLN A 296 24.20 -4.88 14.40
N LEU A 297 24.25 -4.12 15.50
CA LEU A 297 25.32 -4.22 16.50
C LEU A 297 25.20 -5.45 17.40
N ASN A 298 23.99 -6.01 17.56
CA ASN A 298 23.75 -7.22 18.35
C ASN A 298 23.48 -8.47 17.51
N LYS A 299 23.66 -8.40 16.18
CA LYS A 299 23.50 -9.52 15.26
C LYS A 299 24.48 -10.65 15.62
N GLY A 300 23.97 -11.88 15.73
CA GLY A 300 24.77 -13.07 16.03
C GLY A 300 25.03 -13.33 17.51
N GLN A 301 24.40 -12.58 18.42
CA GLN A 301 24.41 -12.91 19.84
C GLN A 301 23.46 -14.07 20.14
N ASP A 302 23.92 -15.01 20.96
CA ASP A 302 23.17 -16.20 21.42
C ASP A 302 22.34 -15.88 22.69
N ILE A 303 21.69 -14.72 22.70
CA ILE A 303 20.86 -14.21 23.81
C ILE A 303 19.51 -13.80 23.23
N GLY A 304 18.42 -14.03 23.97
CA GLY A 304 17.08 -13.62 23.57
C GLY A 304 16.97 -12.10 23.36
N LEU A 305 16.27 -11.67 22.31
CA LEU A 305 16.17 -10.25 21.95
C LEU A 305 15.59 -9.36 23.05
N ASP A 306 14.61 -9.88 23.79
CA ASP A 306 13.98 -9.13 24.88
C ASP A 306 14.95 -8.95 26.06
N GLU A 307 15.79 -9.94 26.34
CA GLU A 307 16.84 -9.83 27.36
C GLU A 307 17.90 -8.79 26.98
N ILE A 308 18.28 -8.69 25.70
CA ILE A 308 19.22 -7.66 25.22
C ILE A 308 18.60 -6.26 25.40
N ARG A 309 17.31 -6.10 25.09
CA ARG A 309 16.57 -4.84 25.26
C ARG A 309 16.42 -4.43 26.72
N GLU A 310 16.16 -5.39 27.60
CA GLU A 310 16.09 -5.14 29.05
C GLU A 310 17.44 -4.66 29.57
N LYS A 311 18.53 -5.39 29.29
CA LYS A 311 19.89 -4.99 29.70
C LYS A 311 20.30 -3.62 29.15
N HIS A 312 19.92 -3.32 27.91
CA HIS A 312 20.18 -2.02 27.30
C HIS A 312 19.42 -0.89 27.99
N SER A 313 18.15 -1.11 28.32
CA SER A 313 17.32 -0.15 29.05
C SER A 313 17.82 0.08 30.47
N GLU A 314 18.29 -0.98 31.15
CA GLU A 314 18.93 -0.89 32.47
C GLU A 314 20.22 -0.08 32.41
N MET A 315 21.12 -0.39 31.46
CA MET A 315 22.35 0.35 31.23
C MET A 315 22.08 1.84 31.02
N LEU A 316 21.10 2.19 30.18
CA LEU A 316 20.72 3.58 29.95
C LEU A 316 20.14 4.25 31.20
N SER A 317 19.31 3.53 31.95
CA SER A 317 18.71 4.02 33.19
C SER A 317 19.72 4.31 34.30
N GLU A 318 20.88 3.64 34.26
CA GLU A 318 22.00 3.87 35.18
C GLU A 318 22.96 4.94 34.66
N HIS A 319 23.39 4.81 33.40
CA HIS A 319 24.40 5.68 32.79
C HIS A 319 23.91 7.14 32.62
N TYR A 320 22.63 7.31 32.27
CA TYR A 320 22.02 8.63 32.07
C TYR A 320 21.14 9.06 33.26
N LEU A 321 21.40 8.51 34.46
CA LEU A 321 20.85 9.05 35.70
C LEU A 321 21.68 10.26 36.14
N PHE A 322 21.27 11.45 35.69
CA PHE A 322 22.08 12.65 35.89
C PHE A 322 22.19 13.03 37.36
N SER A 323 23.38 13.49 37.75
CA SER A 323 23.65 13.91 39.12
C SER A 323 23.22 15.36 39.38
N ASN A 324 23.16 16.17 38.32
CA ASN A 324 22.82 17.60 38.38
C ASN A 324 22.18 18.08 37.07
N LEU A 325 21.64 19.31 37.09
CA LEU A 325 20.99 19.91 35.92
C LEU A 325 21.95 20.25 34.77
N ASP A 326 23.24 20.46 35.03
CA ASP A 326 24.20 20.80 33.97
C ASP A 326 24.53 19.58 33.09
N GLU A 327 24.60 18.39 33.67
CA GLU A 327 24.67 17.12 32.91
C GLU A 327 23.42 16.92 32.05
N ALA A 328 22.23 17.13 32.63
CA ALA A 328 20.98 17.03 31.88
C ALA A 328 20.93 18.06 30.72
N ARG A 329 21.41 19.29 30.93
CA ARG A 329 21.51 20.31 29.87
C ARG A 329 22.46 19.90 28.74
N LYS A 330 23.61 19.30 29.07
CA LYS A 330 24.54 18.79 28.06
C LYS A 330 23.89 17.68 27.22
N PHE A 331 23.16 16.77 27.85
CA PHE A 331 22.40 15.74 27.15
C PHE A 331 21.33 16.34 26.24
N ILE A 332 20.54 17.30 26.73
CA ILE A 332 19.51 17.97 25.92
C ILE A 332 20.10 18.68 24.71
N LYS A 333 21.29 19.30 24.82
CA LYS A 333 21.98 19.90 23.67
C LYS A 333 22.27 18.86 22.58
N ILE A 334 22.77 17.69 22.96
CA ILE A 334 23.01 16.58 22.02
C ILE A 334 21.67 16.08 21.44
N LEU A 335 20.63 15.98 22.27
CA LEU A 335 19.31 15.54 21.83
C LEU A 335 18.69 16.50 20.80
N ILE A 336 18.86 17.81 20.97
CA ILE A 336 18.46 18.83 19.98
C ILE A 336 19.12 18.55 18.62
N GLU A 337 20.43 18.25 18.60
CA GLU A 337 21.15 17.93 17.37
C GLU A 337 20.63 16.63 16.73
N ILE A 338 20.36 15.58 17.52
CA ILE A 338 19.76 14.32 17.06
C ILE A 338 18.36 14.55 16.44
N VAL A 339 17.53 15.36 17.10
CA VAL A 339 16.16 15.66 16.66
C VAL A 339 16.19 16.49 15.37
N ALA A 340 17.02 17.53 15.31
CA ALA A 340 17.17 18.38 14.13
C ALA A 340 17.67 17.60 12.91
N ALA A 341 18.46 16.53 13.12
CA ALA A 341 18.92 15.64 12.06
C ALA A 341 17.90 14.53 11.68
N GLY A 342 16.73 14.47 12.32
CA GLY A 342 15.71 13.43 12.06
C GLY A 342 16.10 12.02 12.55
N LEU A 343 17.21 11.89 13.29
CA LEU A 343 17.78 10.59 13.66
C LEU A 343 16.97 9.89 14.77
N HIS A 344 16.18 10.63 15.53
CA HIS A 344 15.30 10.09 16.56
C HIS A 344 14.16 9.22 15.99
N GLU A 345 13.79 9.40 14.72
CA GLU A 345 12.78 8.60 14.02
C GLU A 345 13.37 7.33 13.36
N SER A 346 14.70 7.18 13.39
CA SER A 346 15.43 6.11 12.67
C SER A 346 15.28 4.70 13.27
N GLY A 347 14.41 4.50 14.26
CA GLY A 347 14.08 3.18 14.80
C GLY A 347 13.40 3.19 16.17
N GLY A 348 12.60 2.14 16.44
CA GLY A 348 11.87 2.00 17.71
C GLY A 348 12.75 1.89 18.96
N GLU A 349 14.01 1.45 18.81
CA GLU A 349 14.92 1.29 19.95
C GLU A 349 15.43 2.65 20.47
N ILE A 350 15.66 3.64 19.61
CA ILE A 350 16.00 5.01 20.05
C ILE A 350 14.89 5.58 20.93
N HIS A 351 13.63 5.40 20.52
CA HIS A 351 12.49 5.84 21.30
C HIS A 351 12.42 5.17 22.67
N ARG A 352 12.70 3.86 22.75
CA ARG A 352 12.74 3.12 24.02
C ARG A 352 13.89 3.56 24.91
N GLY A 353 15.08 3.76 24.36
CA GLY A 353 16.24 4.23 25.11
C GLY A 353 15.98 5.62 25.70
N LEU A 354 15.43 6.52 24.88
CA LEU A 354 14.93 7.83 25.31
C LEU A 354 13.91 7.71 26.45
N GLU A 355 12.91 6.83 26.31
CA GLU A 355 11.91 6.58 27.35
C GLU A 355 12.51 6.09 28.68
N ALA A 356 13.48 5.17 28.62
CA ALA A 356 14.17 4.63 29.79
C ALA A 356 14.91 5.74 30.57
N ILE A 357 15.64 6.61 29.87
CA ILE A 357 16.36 7.74 30.47
C ILE A 357 15.40 8.70 31.17
N LEU A 358 14.30 9.08 30.50
CA LEU A 358 13.31 9.99 31.06
C LEU A 358 12.64 9.38 32.30
N LEU A 359 12.22 8.12 32.21
CA LEU A 359 11.56 7.42 33.31
C LEU A 359 12.45 7.27 34.53
N ALA A 360 13.72 6.87 34.34
CA ALA A 360 14.67 6.70 35.43
C ALA A 360 14.89 8.02 36.21
N ASN A 361 15.04 9.13 35.50
CA ASN A 361 15.19 10.45 36.11
C ASN A 361 13.90 10.92 36.80
N LEU A 362 12.72 10.71 36.19
CA LEU A 362 11.43 11.00 36.83
C LEU A 362 11.26 10.23 38.15
N GLN A 363 11.71 8.97 38.21
CA GLN A 363 11.58 8.11 39.39
C GLN A 363 12.59 8.43 40.49
N LYS A 364 13.86 8.67 40.13
CA LYS A 364 14.99 8.73 41.08
C LYS A 364 15.52 10.15 41.33
N ARG A 365 15.25 11.11 40.43
CA ARG A 365 15.78 12.49 40.44
C ARG A 365 14.69 13.51 40.02
N HIS A 366 13.72 13.72 40.90
CA HIS A 366 12.46 14.42 40.58
C HIS A 366 12.65 15.78 39.87
N ASP A 367 13.54 16.65 40.33
CA ASP A 367 13.76 17.98 39.70
C ASP A 367 14.38 17.88 38.30
N ILE A 368 15.31 16.95 38.12
CA ILE A 368 15.93 16.66 36.81
C ILE A 368 14.90 16.04 35.88
N GLY A 369 14.12 15.05 36.36
CA GLY A 369 13.05 14.43 35.58
C GLY A 369 12.00 15.45 35.12
N LYS A 370 11.65 16.42 35.97
CA LYS A 370 10.72 17.50 35.64
C LYS A 370 11.29 18.46 34.58
N TYR A 371 12.59 18.78 34.68
CA TYR A 371 13.29 19.53 33.65
C TYR A 371 13.31 18.77 32.32
N LEU A 372 13.74 17.51 32.32
CA LEU A 372 13.79 16.66 31.13
C LEU A 372 12.42 16.51 30.47
N LEU A 373 11.35 16.31 31.24
CA LEU A 373 9.99 16.21 30.71
C LEU A 373 9.58 17.47 29.94
N ARG A 374 9.94 18.66 30.43
CA ARG A 374 9.64 19.93 29.74
C ARG A 374 10.40 20.04 28.42
N GLU A 375 11.70 19.75 28.45
CA GLU A 375 12.54 19.75 27.24
C GLU A 375 12.09 18.66 26.24
N TRP A 376 11.60 17.52 26.72
CA TRP A 376 11.03 16.47 25.87
C TRP A 376 9.83 16.97 25.07
N LEU A 377 8.93 17.67 25.76
CA LEU A 377 7.70 18.18 25.17
C LEU A 377 7.97 19.39 24.26
N SER A 378 8.98 20.21 24.55
CA SER A 378 9.40 21.30 23.67
C SER A 378 10.00 20.78 22.35
N LEU A 379 10.65 19.61 22.38
CA LEU A 379 11.20 18.93 21.20
C LEU A 379 10.18 18.08 20.41
N ASP A 380 8.89 18.13 20.78
CA ASP A 380 7.81 17.29 20.22
C ASP A 380 8.09 15.78 20.26
N LEU A 381 8.90 15.33 21.22
CA LEU A 381 9.19 13.91 21.37
C LEU A 381 7.96 13.18 21.94
N ARG A 382 7.70 11.99 21.40
CA ARG A 382 6.63 11.10 21.89
C ARG A 382 6.98 10.60 23.29
N LEU A 383 5.94 10.41 24.11
CA LEU A 383 6.06 9.73 25.39
C LEU A 383 5.52 8.31 25.23
N GLY A 384 6.32 7.33 25.62
CA GLY A 384 5.89 5.95 25.62
C GLY A 384 4.97 5.63 26.80
N ASN A 385 4.34 4.45 26.71
CA ASN A 385 3.31 4.03 27.66
C ASN A 385 3.84 3.90 29.09
N SER A 386 5.13 3.58 29.30
CA SER A 386 5.66 3.39 30.65
C SER A 386 5.80 4.73 31.39
N VAL A 387 6.22 5.78 30.70
CA VAL A 387 6.27 7.15 31.22
C VAL A 387 4.87 7.68 31.48
N LEU A 388 3.94 7.51 30.54
CA LEU A 388 2.56 7.96 30.71
C LEU A 388 1.86 7.23 31.88
N ASN A 389 2.08 5.92 32.02
CA ASN A 389 1.59 5.14 33.17
C ASN A 389 2.20 5.64 34.49
N TYR A 390 3.49 5.94 34.53
CA TYR A 390 4.13 6.47 35.73
C TYR A 390 3.53 7.83 36.15
N LEU A 391 3.32 8.72 35.17
CA LEU A 391 2.76 10.06 35.37
C LEU A 391 1.27 10.02 35.75
N GLY A 392 0.49 9.10 35.17
CA GLY A 392 -0.96 8.99 35.37
C GLY A 392 -1.39 8.40 36.73
N LYS A 393 -0.48 7.76 37.47
CA LYS A 393 -0.79 7.04 38.71
C LYS A 393 -1.14 7.90 39.92
N GLN A 394 -0.67 9.14 40.00
CA GLN A 394 -0.79 9.98 41.20
C GLN A 394 -1.10 11.43 40.83
N LYS A 395 -1.91 12.11 41.66
CA LYS A 395 -2.34 13.50 41.44
C LYS A 395 -1.17 14.46 41.21
N ASP A 396 -0.11 14.37 42.02
CA ASP A 396 1.05 15.26 41.91
C ASP A 396 1.81 15.08 40.59
N ARG A 397 1.85 13.85 40.07
CA ARG A 397 2.51 13.52 38.80
C ARG A 397 1.66 13.92 37.59
N VAL A 398 0.34 13.78 37.69
CA VAL A 398 -0.61 14.32 36.71
C VAL A 398 -0.42 15.85 36.65
N ASN A 399 -0.42 16.54 37.78
CA ASN A 399 -0.19 17.98 37.84
C ASN A 399 1.19 18.37 37.30
N MET A 400 2.23 17.58 37.56
CA MET A 400 3.55 17.78 36.96
C MET A 400 3.51 17.73 35.44
N PHE A 401 2.81 16.76 34.85
CA PHE A 401 2.63 16.68 33.39
C PHE A 401 1.81 17.85 32.85
N LEU A 402 0.69 18.19 33.48
CA LEU A 402 -0.14 19.33 33.08
C LEU A 402 0.64 20.66 33.10
N ASN A 403 1.43 20.90 34.15
CA ASN A 403 2.30 22.07 34.24
C ASN A 403 3.41 22.10 33.17
N ALA A 404 3.84 20.93 32.67
CA ALA A 404 4.80 20.86 31.57
C ALA A 404 4.13 21.18 30.22
N LEU A 405 2.82 20.97 30.09
CA LEU A 405 2.05 21.34 28.90
C LEU A 405 1.74 22.83 28.80
N ASP A 406 1.81 23.60 29.88
CA ASP A 406 1.46 25.03 29.87
C ASP A 406 2.39 25.89 29.01
N GLN A 407 3.57 25.38 28.64
CA GLN A 407 4.49 26.03 27.71
C GLN A 407 4.19 25.75 26.24
N GLN A 408 3.19 24.90 25.95
CA GLN A 408 2.79 24.50 24.61
C GLN A 408 1.64 25.39 24.11
N SER A 409 1.40 25.39 22.80
CA SER A 409 0.18 25.97 22.24
C SER A 409 -1.06 25.27 22.82
N GLU A 410 -2.20 25.96 22.88
CA GLU A 410 -3.46 25.36 23.36
C GLU A 410 -3.81 24.09 22.57
N GLU A 411 -3.61 24.10 21.25
CA GLU A 411 -3.81 22.91 20.41
C GLU A 411 -2.87 21.76 20.79
N GLY A 412 -1.57 22.03 20.97
CA GLY A 412 -0.58 21.04 21.38
C GLY A 412 -0.88 20.46 22.76
N LYS A 413 -1.33 21.31 23.69
CA LYS A 413 -1.78 20.91 25.03
C LYS A 413 -2.96 19.96 24.98
N LEU A 414 -4.03 20.30 24.25
CA LEU A 414 -5.22 19.45 24.11
C LEU A 414 -4.88 18.13 23.43
N ARG A 415 -4.08 18.15 22.36
CA ARG A 415 -3.63 16.96 21.64
C ARG A 415 -2.89 15.99 22.57
N ARG A 416 -1.87 16.48 23.30
CA ARG A 416 -1.09 15.63 24.22
C ARG A 416 -1.90 15.16 25.42
N PHE A 417 -2.78 16.01 25.95
CA PHE A 417 -3.67 15.64 27.04
C PHE A 417 -4.62 14.51 26.63
N TRP A 418 -5.20 14.55 25.42
CA TRP A 418 -6.06 13.48 24.92
C TRP A 418 -5.39 12.10 25.01
N PHE A 419 -4.13 12.00 24.57
CA PHE A 419 -3.36 10.76 24.68
C PHE A 419 -3.08 10.38 26.15
N PHE A 420 -2.71 11.34 26.99
CA PHE A 420 -2.40 11.10 28.40
C PHE A 420 -3.62 10.68 29.24
N ALA A 421 -4.82 11.18 28.93
CA ALA A 421 -6.04 10.93 29.69
C ALA A 421 -6.38 9.43 29.83
N ARG A 422 -5.91 8.60 28.89
CA ARG A 422 -6.03 7.12 28.93
C ARG A 422 -5.31 6.51 30.13
N PHE A 423 -4.20 7.10 30.55
CA PHE A 423 -3.29 6.57 31.57
C PHE A 423 -3.54 7.10 32.98
N ILE A 424 -4.38 8.14 33.14
CA ILE A 424 -4.69 8.72 34.46
C ILE A 424 -5.52 7.74 35.30
N SER A 425 -5.09 7.39 36.52
CA SER A 425 -5.88 6.51 37.38
C SER A 425 -7.15 7.22 37.87
N PRO A 426 -8.26 6.50 38.15
CA PRO A 426 -9.51 7.11 38.64
C PRO A 426 -9.30 8.01 39.87
N GLU A 427 -8.39 7.61 40.77
CA GLU A 427 -8.07 8.35 42.00
C GLU A 427 -7.31 9.64 41.71
N ALA A 428 -6.63 9.74 40.57
CA ALA A 428 -5.87 10.90 40.13
C ALA A 428 -6.71 11.92 39.32
N ILE A 429 -7.96 11.60 38.98
CA ILE A 429 -8.87 12.51 38.29
C ILE A 429 -9.34 13.60 39.27
N THR A 430 -8.91 14.83 39.02
CA THR A 430 -9.35 16.04 39.75
C THR A 430 -10.38 16.82 38.95
N ALA A 431 -11.03 17.81 39.56
CA ALA A 431 -11.96 18.70 38.85
C ALA A 431 -11.29 19.40 37.66
N ASN A 432 -10.05 19.88 37.83
CA ASN A 432 -9.26 20.50 36.75
C ASN A 432 -8.98 19.52 35.60
N VAL A 433 -8.66 18.25 35.90
CA VAL A 433 -8.47 17.21 34.88
C VAL A 433 -9.78 16.97 34.10
N LYS A 434 -10.92 16.95 34.79
CA LYS A 434 -12.23 16.76 34.16
C LYS A 434 -12.62 17.93 33.27
N GLU A 435 -12.42 19.17 33.73
CA GLU A 435 -12.65 20.39 32.95
C GLU A 435 -11.78 20.41 31.68
N LEU A 436 -10.50 20.05 31.80
CA LEU A 436 -9.61 19.94 30.65
C LEU A 436 -10.04 18.82 29.69
N PHE A 437 -10.58 17.71 30.20
CA PHE A 437 -11.13 16.64 29.39
C PHE A 437 -12.37 17.09 28.60
N GLU A 438 -13.31 17.76 29.26
CA GLU A 438 -14.49 18.35 28.63
C GLU A 438 -14.10 19.35 27.52
N LYS A 439 -13.13 20.23 27.80
CA LYS A 439 -12.56 21.14 26.80
C LYS A 439 -11.93 20.40 25.62
N THR A 440 -11.21 19.32 25.88
CA THR A 440 -10.54 18.50 24.85
C THR A 440 -11.54 17.79 23.95
N VAL A 441 -12.62 17.23 24.51
CA VAL A 441 -13.71 16.60 23.74
C VAL A 441 -14.36 17.61 22.79
N GLY A 442 -14.54 18.87 23.22
CA GLY A 442 -15.10 19.94 22.39
C GLY A 442 -14.22 20.34 21.20
N SER A 443 -12.93 20.06 21.23
CA SER A 443 -11.98 20.45 20.18
C SER A 443 -10.93 19.38 19.93
N LEU A 444 -11.36 18.20 19.48
CA LEU A 444 -10.46 17.10 19.17
C LEU A 444 -9.55 17.43 17.96
N PRO A 445 -8.28 16.99 17.96
CA PRO A 445 -7.40 17.15 16.79
C PRO A 445 -7.96 16.45 15.55
N HIS A 446 -7.60 16.94 14.37
CA HIS A 446 -7.93 16.25 13.11
C HIS A 446 -7.25 14.85 13.09
N ASN A 447 -7.90 13.85 12.47
CA ASN A 447 -7.44 12.46 12.43
C ASN A 447 -7.27 11.82 13.83
N THR A 448 -8.28 11.94 14.70
CA THR A 448 -8.22 11.37 16.06
C THR A 448 -9.12 10.15 16.22
N VAL A 449 -8.59 9.12 16.89
CA VAL A 449 -9.39 7.98 17.36
C VAL A 449 -10.00 8.30 18.72
N VAL A 450 -11.32 8.15 18.81
CA VAL A 450 -12.17 8.43 19.97
C VAL A 450 -12.50 7.13 20.71
N ASP A 451 -11.81 6.87 21.82
CA ASP A 451 -12.06 5.67 22.62
C ASP A 451 -13.34 5.82 23.45
N PHE A 452 -14.38 5.03 23.13
CA PHE A 452 -15.66 5.07 23.85
C PHE A 452 -15.49 4.80 25.35
N GLN A 453 -14.57 3.89 25.72
CA GLN A 453 -14.31 3.60 27.13
C GLN A 453 -13.55 4.74 27.83
N LEU A 454 -12.78 5.53 27.08
CA LEU A 454 -12.18 6.75 27.61
C LEU A 454 -13.25 7.79 27.91
N LEU A 455 -14.19 8.04 26.99
CA LEU A 455 -15.31 8.94 27.26
C LEU A 455 -16.11 8.46 28.48
N ARG A 456 -16.42 7.17 28.54
CA ARG A 456 -17.16 6.57 29.67
C ARG A 456 -16.44 6.73 31.01
N LYS A 457 -15.10 6.63 31.02
CA LYS A 457 -14.28 6.80 32.23
C LYS A 457 -14.41 8.19 32.86
N TYR A 458 -14.63 9.23 32.06
CA TYR A 458 -14.71 10.62 32.54
C TYR A 458 -16.16 11.15 32.64
N ALA A 459 -17.11 10.49 32.00
CA ALA A 459 -18.52 10.86 32.05
C ALA A 459 -19.10 10.62 33.46
N THR A 460 -19.86 11.59 33.97
CA THR A 460 -20.55 11.48 35.27
C THR A 460 -21.78 10.59 35.21
N ASP A 461 -22.39 10.50 34.04
CA ASP A 461 -23.63 9.78 33.77
C ASP A 461 -23.76 9.49 32.26
N ASN A 462 -24.80 8.73 31.90
CA ASN A 462 -25.06 8.35 30.50
C ASN A 462 -25.47 9.55 29.63
N GLU A 463 -26.09 10.59 30.19
CA GLU A 463 -26.51 11.78 29.43
C GLU A 463 -25.31 12.64 29.02
N THR A 464 -24.34 12.79 29.93
CA THR A 464 -23.06 13.45 29.67
C THR A 464 -22.29 12.71 28.58
N LEU A 465 -22.23 11.37 28.67
CA LEU A 465 -21.60 10.53 27.67
C LEU A 465 -22.26 10.68 26.29
N LEU A 466 -23.60 10.63 26.24
CA LEU A 466 -24.36 10.83 25.00
C LEU A 466 -24.12 12.23 24.40
N THR A 467 -24.08 13.26 25.25
CA THR A 467 -23.79 14.63 24.83
C THR A 467 -22.41 14.74 24.21
N TRP A 468 -21.39 14.14 24.82
CA TRP A 468 -20.03 14.12 24.26
C TRP A 468 -19.96 13.41 22.92
N ILE A 469 -20.65 12.27 22.76
CA ILE A 469 -20.71 11.57 21.46
C ILE A 469 -21.35 12.47 20.39
N LYS A 470 -22.42 13.19 20.74
CA LYS A 470 -23.06 14.17 19.82
C LYS A 470 -22.12 15.31 19.44
N VAL A 471 -21.35 15.84 20.39
CA VAL A 471 -20.33 16.88 20.13
C VAL A 471 -19.23 16.36 19.20
N VAL A 472 -18.78 15.12 19.39
CA VAL A 472 -17.82 14.47 18.48
C VAL A 472 -18.43 14.31 17.08
N GLN A 473 -19.69 13.87 16.98
CA GLN A 473 -20.37 13.73 15.69
C GLN A 473 -20.55 15.08 14.97
N GLN A 474 -20.85 16.16 15.68
CA GLN A 474 -20.93 17.50 15.10
C GLN A 474 -19.58 17.94 14.51
N GLN A 475 -18.48 17.62 15.19
CA GLN A 475 -17.14 17.87 14.66
C GLN A 475 -16.86 17.06 13.39
N VAL A 476 -17.31 15.80 13.32
CA VAL A 476 -17.23 15.01 12.08
C VAL A 476 -17.99 15.70 10.95
N ASN A 477 -19.24 16.11 11.21
CA ASN A 477 -20.08 16.79 10.22
C ASN A 477 -19.48 18.13 9.75
N SER A 478 -18.62 18.76 10.55
CA SER A 478 -17.85 19.97 10.17
C SER A 478 -16.61 19.69 9.30
N GLY A 479 -16.33 18.42 8.98
CA GLY A 479 -15.21 18.00 8.14
C GLY A 479 -14.00 17.44 8.89
N LYS A 480 -14.08 17.24 10.23
CA LYS A 480 -13.00 16.55 10.95
C LYS A 480 -13.08 15.04 10.71
N ARG A 481 -11.92 14.42 10.48
CA ARG A 481 -11.80 12.96 10.43
C ARG A 481 -11.63 12.43 11.85
N LEU A 482 -12.71 11.98 12.48
CA LEU A 482 -12.71 11.37 13.80
C LEU A 482 -13.35 9.98 13.71
N LEU A 483 -12.77 9.00 14.41
CA LEU A 483 -13.24 7.62 14.39
C LEU A 483 -13.40 7.11 15.80
N PHE A 484 -14.56 6.59 16.17
CA PHE A 484 -14.70 5.86 17.43
C PHE A 484 -13.94 4.52 17.43
N SER A 485 -13.55 4.03 18.60
CA SER A 485 -13.04 2.67 18.77
C SER A 485 -13.87 1.90 19.80
N LYS A 486 -13.89 0.56 19.70
CA LYS A 486 -14.68 -0.38 20.52
C LYS A 486 -16.16 -0.34 20.17
N ASP A 487 -16.41 -0.75 18.92
CA ASP A 487 -17.59 -0.41 18.15
C ASP A 487 -18.87 -1.07 18.67
N LEU A 488 -18.76 -2.30 19.19
CA LEU A 488 -19.93 -3.04 19.69
C LEU A 488 -20.50 -2.42 20.98
N ASP A 489 -19.66 -1.94 21.89
CA ASP A 489 -20.10 -1.30 23.13
C ASP A 489 -20.78 0.05 22.86
N LEU A 490 -20.19 0.83 21.94
CA LEU A 490 -20.76 2.10 21.50
C LEU A 490 -22.10 1.89 20.79
N VAL A 491 -22.17 0.94 19.85
CA VAL A 491 -23.40 0.62 19.12
C VAL A 491 -24.50 0.15 20.08
N ARG A 492 -24.19 -0.74 21.03
CA ARG A 492 -25.17 -1.16 22.05
C ARG A 492 -25.63 0.01 22.91
N PHE A 493 -24.73 0.88 23.34
CA PHE A 493 -25.06 2.06 24.14
C PHE A 493 -26.01 3.01 23.38
N LEU A 494 -25.74 3.25 22.09
CA LEU A 494 -26.51 4.18 21.26
C LEU A 494 -27.83 3.60 20.76
N LEU A 495 -27.92 2.30 20.46
CA LEU A 495 -29.15 1.68 19.97
C LEU A 495 -30.34 1.91 20.92
N GLU A 496 -30.08 1.88 22.22
CA GLU A 496 -31.10 2.12 23.25
C GLU A 496 -31.48 3.59 23.44
N ARG A 497 -30.74 4.54 22.83
CA ARG A 497 -30.78 5.97 23.19
C ARG A 497 -30.97 6.92 22.01
N ASP A 498 -30.34 6.64 20.88
CA ASP A 498 -30.34 7.49 19.69
C ASP A 498 -30.05 6.65 18.43
N GLN A 499 -31.12 6.17 17.80
CA GLN A 499 -31.07 5.32 16.61
C GLN A 499 -30.41 6.06 15.42
N ALA A 500 -30.76 7.32 15.21
CA ALA A 500 -30.22 8.11 14.10
C ALA A 500 -28.71 8.30 14.25
N LEU A 501 -28.25 8.61 15.47
CA LEU A 501 -26.83 8.71 15.78
C LEU A 501 -26.10 7.38 15.64
N THR A 502 -26.72 6.27 16.03
CA THR A 502 -26.17 4.91 15.84
C THR A 502 -25.89 4.65 14.35
N LYS A 503 -26.89 4.86 13.49
CA LYS A 503 -26.78 4.65 12.04
C LYS A 503 -25.70 5.56 11.43
N ALA A 504 -25.70 6.84 11.80
CA ALA A 504 -24.73 7.82 11.28
C ALA A 504 -23.28 7.47 11.65
N ILE A 505 -23.01 7.13 12.92
CA ILE A 505 -21.68 6.73 13.37
C ILE A 505 -21.26 5.42 12.70
N TYR A 506 -22.16 4.44 12.60
CA TYR A 506 -21.85 3.17 11.96
C TYR A 506 -21.40 3.35 10.50
N LEU A 507 -22.13 4.14 9.70
CA LEU A 507 -21.76 4.40 8.30
C LEU A 507 -20.45 5.20 8.16
N LEU A 508 -20.19 6.14 9.07
CA LEU A 508 -18.91 6.86 9.11
C LEU A 508 -17.73 5.89 9.22
N HIS A 509 -17.85 4.89 10.07
CA HIS A 509 -16.80 3.89 10.26
C HIS A 509 -16.57 3.00 9.05
N VAL A 510 -17.68 2.53 8.44
CA VAL A 510 -17.66 1.72 7.22
C VAL A 510 -16.91 2.42 6.08
N GLY A 511 -17.05 3.74 5.96
CA GLY A 511 -16.42 4.52 4.91
C GLY A 511 -14.92 4.83 5.09
N VAL A 512 -14.34 4.59 6.27
CA VAL A 512 -12.97 5.04 6.59
C VAL A 512 -12.04 3.90 7.03
N ASP A 513 -12.57 2.81 7.60
CA ASP A 513 -11.78 1.67 8.07
C ASP A 513 -12.33 0.36 7.49
N ASP A 514 -11.52 -0.33 6.68
CA ASP A 514 -11.90 -1.61 6.06
C ASP A 514 -11.87 -2.80 7.04
N ILE A 515 -11.24 -2.65 8.21
CA ILE A 515 -11.13 -3.69 9.26
C ILE A 515 -12.28 -3.56 10.27
N PHE A 516 -12.88 -2.38 10.38
CA PHE A 516 -14.04 -2.12 11.24
C PHE A 516 -15.17 -3.13 10.99
N ASP A 517 -15.69 -3.68 12.09
CA ASP A 517 -16.76 -4.69 12.14
C ASP A 517 -16.68 -5.74 11.00
N HIS A 518 -15.49 -6.27 10.69
CA HIS A 518 -15.31 -7.19 9.57
C HIS A 518 -16.20 -8.44 9.66
N GLN A 519 -16.57 -8.88 10.86
CA GLN A 519 -17.47 -10.03 11.07
C GLN A 519 -18.97 -9.63 11.08
N LEU A 520 -19.28 -8.34 10.94
CA LEU A 520 -20.63 -7.76 10.85
C LEU A 520 -21.48 -8.00 12.10
N HIS A 521 -20.86 -8.08 13.28
CA HIS A 521 -21.56 -8.31 14.54
C HIS A 521 -22.33 -7.06 14.99
N ALA A 522 -21.71 -5.89 14.86
CA ALA A 522 -22.36 -4.62 15.19
C ALA A 522 -23.46 -4.32 14.16
N LEU A 523 -23.21 -4.53 12.86
CA LEU A 523 -24.24 -4.45 11.83
C LEU A 523 -25.41 -5.37 12.13
N GLY A 524 -25.15 -6.64 12.43
CA GLY A 524 -26.20 -7.62 12.73
C GLY A 524 -27.06 -7.20 13.92
N THR A 525 -26.46 -6.53 14.92
CA THR A 525 -27.21 -5.98 16.07
C THR A 525 -28.13 -4.84 15.66
N ILE A 526 -27.68 -3.95 14.76
CA ILE A 526 -28.50 -2.86 14.21
C ILE A 526 -29.64 -3.43 13.35
N LEU A 527 -29.32 -4.35 12.44
CA LEU A 527 -30.28 -4.95 11.51
C LEU A 527 -31.37 -5.78 12.19
N ALA A 528 -31.07 -6.39 13.34
CA ALA A 528 -32.07 -7.11 14.12
C ALA A 528 -33.23 -6.21 14.61
N GLN A 529 -33.00 -4.90 14.73
CA GLN A 529 -34.01 -3.90 15.13
C GLN A 529 -34.46 -3.03 13.96
N HIS A 530 -33.58 -2.81 12.99
CA HIS A 530 -33.77 -1.92 11.85
C HIS A 530 -33.34 -2.60 10.53
N PRO A 531 -34.11 -3.58 10.04
CA PRO A 531 -33.74 -4.35 8.85
C PRO A 531 -33.54 -3.48 7.60
N GLU A 532 -34.25 -2.36 7.49
CA GLU A 532 -34.17 -1.43 6.36
C GLU A 532 -32.79 -0.78 6.18
N PHE A 533 -32.01 -0.71 7.26
CA PHE A 533 -30.68 -0.09 7.26
C PHE A 533 -29.66 -0.83 6.40
N ILE A 534 -29.94 -2.08 5.98
CA ILE A 534 -29.08 -2.81 5.06
C ILE A 534 -28.88 -2.07 3.72
N VAL A 535 -29.90 -1.31 3.29
CA VAL A 535 -29.84 -0.54 2.04
C VAL A 535 -28.82 0.59 2.17
N ASP A 536 -28.87 1.37 3.26
CA ASP A 536 -27.91 2.43 3.54
C ASP A 536 -26.48 1.89 3.69
N TYR A 537 -26.34 0.72 4.34
CA TYR A 537 -25.07 0.04 4.47
C TYR A 537 -24.50 -0.37 3.11
N VAL A 538 -25.30 -1.01 2.25
CA VAL A 538 -24.88 -1.42 0.89
C VAL A 538 -24.48 -0.20 0.06
N GLN A 539 -25.23 0.88 0.16
CA GLN A 539 -24.90 2.15 -0.50
C GLN A 539 -23.53 2.67 -0.03
N ALA A 540 -23.29 2.77 1.27
CA ALA A 540 -22.00 3.23 1.77
C ALA A 540 -20.86 2.28 1.38
N GLU A 541 -21.05 0.97 1.56
CA GLU A 541 -20.01 -0.05 1.49
C GLU A 541 -19.63 -0.45 0.05
N LEU A 542 -20.61 -0.66 -0.82
CA LEU A 542 -20.40 -1.25 -2.15
C LEU A 542 -20.52 -0.23 -3.29
N ILE A 543 -21.16 0.90 -3.02
CA ILE A 543 -21.52 1.89 -4.03
C ILE A 543 -20.65 3.14 -3.89
N ASP A 544 -20.59 3.76 -2.70
CA ASP A 544 -19.89 5.03 -2.48
C ASP A 544 -18.38 4.88 -2.25
N VAL A 545 -17.93 3.74 -1.71
CA VAL A 545 -16.50 3.47 -1.49
C VAL A 545 -15.80 3.03 -2.78
N ASN A 546 -14.62 3.59 -3.04
CA ASN A 546 -13.75 3.15 -4.12
C ASN A 546 -13.07 1.82 -3.73
N ILE A 547 -13.73 0.70 -4.04
CA ILE A 547 -13.33 -0.69 -3.71
C ILE A 547 -11.85 -0.98 -4.07
N SER A 548 -11.31 -0.31 -5.08
CA SER A 548 -9.91 -0.45 -5.53
C SER A 548 -8.85 -0.04 -4.50
N LYS A 549 -9.23 0.67 -3.42
CA LYS A 549 -8.29 1.17 -2.39
C LYS A 549 -8.25 0.33 -1.11
N ARG A 550 -8.98 -0.78 -1.04
CA ARG A 550 -9.08 -1.56 0.21
C ARG A 550 -7.84 -2.38 0.50
N GLN A 551 -7.39 -2.33 1.75
CA GLN A 551 -6.35 -3.23 2.27
C GLN A 551 -6.95 -4.45 2.98
N GLY A 552 -8.18 -4.34 3.49
CA GLY A 552 -8.96 -5.45 4.05
C GLY A 552 -9.66 -6.26 2.96
N GLY A 553 -9.81 -7.57 3.17
CA GLY A 553 -10.59 -8.44 2.28
C GLY A 553 -12.07 -8.02 2.17
N VAL A 554 -12.81 -8.62 1.23
CA VAL A 554 -14.24 -8.35 1.07
C VAL A 554 -15.00 -8.86 2.31
N ARG A 555 -15.77 -7.98 2.97
CA ARG A 555 -16.61 -8.32 4.12
C ARG A 555 -17.66 -9.40 3.77
N PRO A 556 -17.98 -10.33 4.67
CA PRO A 556 -18.91 -11.44 4.41
C PRO A 556 -20.38 -11.00 4.56
N ILE A 557 -20.83 -10.07 3.72
CA ILE A 557 -22.20 -9.47 3.77
C ILE A 557 -23.29 -10.54 3.71
N GLY A 558 -23.04 -11.67 3.04
CA GLY A 558 -23.99 -12.78 2.90
C GLY A 558 -24.53 -13.33 4.21
N ARG A 559 -23.85 -13.10 5.34
CA ARG A 559 -24.33 -13.52 6.67
C ARG A 559 -25.56 -12.77 7.14
N VAL A 560 -25.79 -11.54 6.68
CA VAL A 560 -26.91 -10.71 7.18
C VAL A 560 -28.27 -11.21 6.70
N TRP A 561 -28.32 -12.02 5.64
CA TRP A 561 -29.57 -12.53 5.06
C TRP A 561 -30.28 -13.56 5.93
N GLU A 562 -29.63 -14.10 6.97
CA GLU A 562 -30.26 -15.00 7.93
C GLU A 562 -31.00 -14.26 9.07
N ILE A 563 -30.85 -12.93 9.13
CA ILE A 563 -31.50 -12.06 10.11
C ILE A 563 -32.95 -11.82 9.66
N ALA A 564 -33.89 -11.99 10.59
CA ALA A 564 -35.32 -11.84 10.30
C ALA A 564 -35.64 -10.45 9.73
N GLY A 565 -36.43 -10.40 8.64
CA GLY A 565 -36.86 -9.17 7.97
C GLY A 565 -35.82 -8.48 7.08
N VAL A 566 -34.54 -8.86 7.14
CA VAL A 566 -33.49 -8.24 6.30
C VAL A 566 -33.58 -8.72 4.85
N VAL A 567 -33.94 -10.00 4.65
CA VAL A 567 -33.99 -10.62 3.31
C VAL A 567 -34.97 -9.93 2.36
N ASP A 568 -36.01 -9.29 2.89
CA ASP A 568 -37.02 -8.57 2.10
C ASP A 568 -36.44 -7.33 1.39
N TYR A 569 -35.30 -6.82 1.86
CA TYR A 569 -34.59 -5.68 1.27
C TYR A 569 -33.52 -6.09 0.25
N PHE A 570 -33.35 -7.38 -0.03
CA PHE A 570 -32.40 -7.85 -1.04
C PHE A 570 -32.65 -7.23 -2.43
N PRO A 571 -33.91 -7.14 -2.95
CA PRO A 571 -34.17 -6.50 -4.24
C PRO A 571 -33.67 -5.05 -4.31
N ALA A 572 -33.94 -4.25 -3.27
CA ALA A 572 -33.49 -2.86 -3.20
C ALA A 572 -31.95 -2.76 -3.22
N CYS A 573 -31.25 -3.66 -2.51
CA CYS A 573 -29.80 -3.72 -2.54
C CYS A 573 -29.25 -4.14 -3.90
N ALA A 574 -29.90 -5.12 -4.56
CA ALA A 574 -29.53 -5.58 -5.89
C ALA A 574 -29.72 -4.48 -6.93
N ASP A 575 -30.84 -3.75 -6.89
CA ASP A 575 -31.13 -2.61 -7.76
C ASP A 575 -30.07 -1.50 -7.62
N LEU A 576 -29.64 -1.16 -6.39
CA LEU A 576 -28.56 -0.18 -6.18
C LEU A 576 -27.28 -0.54 -6.94
N ILE A 577 -26.92 -1.83 -6.92
CA ILE A 577 -25.72 -2.33 -7.60
C ILE A 577 -25.91 -2.36 -9.11
N LEU A 578 -27.01 -2.96 -9.58
CA LEU A 578 -27.26 -3.17 -11.00
C LEU A 578 -27.48 -1.85 -11.75
N ASN A 579 -28.12 -0.86 -11.13
CA ASN A 579 -28.35 0.45 -11.74
C ASN A 579 -27.07 1.27 -11.94
N ARG A 580 -26.02 1.02 -11.13
CA ARG A 580 -24.71 1.68 -11.26
C ARG A 580 -23.75 0.91 -12.16
N ALA A 581 -23.99 -0.39 -12.39
CA ALA A 581 -23.11 -1.30 -13.13
C ALA A 581 -23.30 -1.28 -14.66
N LYS A 582 -23.90 -0.22 -15.24
CA LYS A 582 -24.35 -0.17 -16.65
C LYS A 582 -23.30 -0.53 -17.72
N TYR A 583 -22.00 -0.58 -17.42
CA TYR A 583 -20.95 -0.86 -18.42
C TYR A 583 -19.78 -1.68 -17.85
N SER A 584 -20.03 -2.90 -17.38
CA SER A 584 -18.94 -3.84 -17.05
C SER A 584 -19.11 -5.16 -17.79
N LEU A 585 -18.45 -5.28 -18.95
CA LEU A 585 -18.43 -6.50 -19.77
C LEU A 585 -17.51 -7.59 -19.19
N PHE A 586 -16.60 -7.27 -18.26
CA PHE A 586 -15.54 -8.19 -17.81
C PHE A 586 -15.25 -8.20 -16.30
N ALA A 587 -15.87 -7.36 -15.47
CA ALA A 587 -15.66 -7.45 -14.02
C ALA A 587 -16.66 -8.44 -13.40
N GLU A 588 -16.20 -9.21 -12.40
CA GLU A 588 -17.08 -9.97 -11.52
C GLU A 588 -18.25 -9.09 -11.08
N SER A 589 -19.48 -9.59 -11.24
CA SER A 589 -20.67 -8.82 -10.88
C SER A 589 -20.57 -8.44 -9.40
N LYS A 590 -20.57 -7.13 -9.09
CA LYS A 590 -20.61 -6.63 -7.71
C LYS A 590 -21.80 -7.20 -6.92
N LEU A 591 -22.83 -7.70 -7.61
CA LEU A 591 -23.96 -8.40 -7.01
C LEU A 591 -23.52 -9.63 -6.20
N GLN A 592 -22.46 -10.32 -6.63
CA GLN A 592 -21.89 -11.46 -5.93
C GLN A 592 -21.35 -11.09 -4.53
N LEU A 593 -20.97 -9.83 -4.32
CA LEU A 593 -20.50 -9.35 -3.04
C LEU A 593 -21.61 -9.36 -1.97
N LEU A 594 -22.88 -9.18 -2.38
CA LEU A 594 -24.01 -9.32 -1.46
C LEU A 594 -24.11 -10.74 -0.88
N LEU A 595 -23.69 -11.75 -1.63
CA LEU A 595 -23.75 -13.15 -1.22
C LEU A 595 -22.40 -13.67 -0.67
N ASN A 596 -21.40 -12.80 -0.53
CA ASN A 596 -20.11 -13.21 -0.02
C ASN A 596 -20.21 -13.71 1.42
N GLY A 597 -19.73 -14.93 1.68
CA GLY A 597 -19.79 -15.54 3.02
C GLY A 597 -21.20 -15.94 3.49
N ILE A 598 -22.17 -16.09 2.58
CA ILE A 598 -23.52 -16.56 2.90
C ILE A 598 -23.51 -17.94 3.58
N SER A 599 -24.26 -18.08 4.68
CA SER A 599 -24.43 -19.33 5.41
C SER A 599 -25.47 -20.24 4.72
N GLU A 600 -25.46 -21.55 5.01
CA GLU A 600 -26.52 -22.46 4.50
C GLU A 600 -27.93 -22.01 4.91
N LYS A 601 -28.08 -21.46 6.11
CA LYS A 601 -29.35 -20.86 6.55
C LYS A 601 -29.71 -19.65 5.71
N GLY A 602 -28.76 -18.74 5.46
CA GLY A 602 -28.95 -17.58 4.59
C GLY A 602 -29.34 -17.97 3.16
N LYS A 603 -28.74 -19.04 2.61
CA LYS A 603 -29.10 -19.60 1.30
C LYS A 603 -30.58 -20.03 1.24
N VAL A 604 -31.07 -20.69 2.28
CA VAL A 604 -32.49 -21.08 2.38
C VAL A 604 -33.39 -19.84 2.48
N CYS A 605 -33.02 -18.84 3.28
CA CYS A 605 -33.78 -17.60 3.44
C CYS A 605 -33.88 -16.80 2.13
N ILE A 606 -32.78 -16.68 1.38
CA ILE A 606 -32.72 -15.82 0.19
C ILE A 606 -33.35 -16.47 -1.05
N LYS A 607 -33.40 -17.80 -1.09
CA LYS A 607 -33.92 -18.58 -2.23
C LYS A 607 -35.26 -18.06 -2.79
N PRO A 608 -36.35 -17.93 -2.01
CA PRO A 608 -37.63 -17.49 -2.58
C PRO A 608 -37.56 -16.07 -3.15
N ILE A 609 -36.79 -15.18 -2.52
CA ILE A 609 -36.64 -13.79 -2.95
C ILE A 609 -35.82 -13.71 -4.23
N ILE A 610 -34.68 -14.41 -4.32
CA ILE A 610 -33.80 -14.33 -5.49
C ILE A 610 -34.43 -15.02 -6.72
N LEU A 611 -35.16 -16.13 -6.54
CA LEU A 611 -35.87 -16.79 -7.64
C LEU A 611 -37.02 -15.93 -8.15
N LYS A 612 -37.76 -15.27 -7.27
CA LYS A 612 -38.76 -14.27 -7.68
C LYS A 612 -38.10 -13.12 -8.43
N TYR A 613 -36.97 -12.62 -7.93
CA TYR A 613 -36.25 -11.51 -8.55
C TYR A 613 -35.70 -11.85 -9.95
N VAL A 614 -35.39 -13.13 -10.23
CA VAL A 614 -35.08 -13.60 -11.59
C VAL A 614 -36.28 -13.40 -12.51
N VAL A 615 -37.45 -13.89 -12.12
CA VAL A 615 -38.70 -13.77 -12.89
C VAL A 615 -39.07 -12.31 -13.11
N ASP A 616 -38.97 -11.48 -12.07
CA ASP A 616 -39.29 -10.05 -12.14
C ASP A 616 -38.35 -9.23 -13.07
N ASN A 617 -37.20 -9.79 -13.50
CA ASN A 617 -36.20 -9.10 -14.33
C ASN A 617 -35.86 -9.85 -15.64
N VAL A 618 -36.71 -10.77 -16.12
CA VAL A 618 -36.44 -11.52 -17.37
C VAL A 618 -36.31 -10.60 -18.59
N ASP A 619 -37.09 -9.51 -18.63
CA ASP A 619 -37.09 -8.55 -19.73
C ASP A 619 -35.81 -7.68 -19.81
N ASP A 620 -35.01 -7.61 -18.73
CA ASP A 620 -33.75 -6.86 -18.69
C ASP A 620 -32.56 -7.82 -18.83
N GLN A 621 -32.07 -7.94 -20.07
CA GLN A 621 -31.03 -8.91 -20.45
C GLN A 621 -29.74 -8.74 -19.64
N ASP A 622 -29.34 -7.50 -19.35
CA ASP A 622 -28.12 -7.19 -18.59
C ASP A 622 -28.28 -7.60 -17.12
N ARG A 623 -29.40 -7.24 -16.50
CA ARG A 623 -29.70 -7.63 -15.11
C ARG A 623 -29.80 -9.14 -14.98
N LEU A 624 -30.52 -9.79 -15.89
CA LEU A 624 -30.70 -11.24 -15.91
C LEU A 624 -29.35 -11.95 -16.02
N ARG A 625 -28.45 -11.50 -16.89
CA ARG A 625 -27.09 -12.04 -17.00
C ARG A 625 -26.32 -11.95 -15.68
N HIS A 626 -26.32 -10.78 -15.04
CA HIS A 626 -25.62 -10.61 -13.77
C HIS A 626 -26.23 -11.45 -12.64
N LEU A 627 -27.56 -11.62 -12.62
CA LEU A 627 -28.28 -12.46 -11.67
C LEU A 627 -27.96 -13.94 -11.85
N MET A 628 -28.05 -14.45 -13.08
CA MET A 628 -27.78 -15.86 -13.39
C MET A 628 -26.34 -16.25 -13.04
N ASN A 629 -25.37 -15.37 -13.36
CA ASN A 629 -23.98 -15.56 -12.96
C ASN A 629 -23.81 -15.58 -11.43
N CYS A 630 -24.49 -14.68 -10.72
CA CYS A 630 -24.45 -14.62 -9.27
C CYS A 630 -25.00 -15.91 -8.62
N ILE A 631 -26.13 -16.42 -9.12
CA ILE A 631 -26.74 -17.66 -8.64
C ILE A 631 -25.83 -18.85 -8.93
N ARG A 632 -25.28 -18.96 -10.15
CA ARG A 632 -24.38 -20.05 -10.53
C ARG A 632 -23.19 -20.17 -9.58
N GLU A 633 -22.57 -19.04 -9.24
CA GLU A 633 -21.31 -19.03 -8.49
C GLU A 633 -21.50 -19.07 -6.97
N LYS A 634 -22.54 -18.42 -6.44
CA LYS A 634 -22.75 -18.32 -4.97
C LYS A 634 -23.87 -19.24 -4.45
N LEU A 635 -24.77 -19.68 -5.32
CA LEU A 635 -25.98 -20.45 -4.99
C LEU A 635 -26.19 -21.64 -5.93
N PHE A 636 -25.12 -22.32 -6.33
CA PHE A 636 -25.14 -23.40 -7.33
C PHE A 636 -26.26 -24.44 -7.14
N HIS A 637 -26.57 -24.81 -5.89
CA HIS A 637 -27.66 -25.76 -5.57
C HIS A 637 -29.05 -25.33 -6.06
N PHE A 638 -29.28 -24.04 -6.26
CA PHE A 638 -30.53 -23.49 -6.77
C PHE A 638 -30.43 -23.05 -8.23
N TYR A 639 -29.26 -23.18 -8.85
CA TYR A 639 -29.02 -22.72 -10.22
C TYR A 639 -29.98 -23.38 -11.20
N PHE A 640 -30.16 -24.71 -11.13
CA PHE A 640 -31.07 -25.43 -12.04
C PHE A 640 -32.51 -24.92 -11.93
N GLN A 641 -32.96 -24.58 -10.71
CA GLN A 641 -34.30 -24.03 -10.50
C GLN A 641 -34.42 -22.63 -11.09
N ALA A 642 -33.38 -21.80 -10.99
CA ALA A 642 -33.35 -20.49 -11.64
C ALA A 642 -33.37 -20.62 -13.17
N VAL A 643 -32.63 -21.57 -13.74
CA VAL A 643 -32.64 -21.85 -15.19
C VAL A 643 -34.03 -22.28 -15.65
N PHE A 644 -34.68 -23.19 -14.94
CA PHE A 644 -36.02 -23.66 -15.31
C PHE A 644 -37.07 -22.56 -15.21
N LEU A 645 -37.01 -21.71 -14.17
CA LEU A 645 -37.88 -20.54 -14.07
C LEU A 645 -37.63 -19.55 -15.21
N TYR A 646 -36.37 -19.30 -15.58
CA TYR A 646 -36.04 -18.50 -16.75
C TYR A 646 -36.65 -19.10 -18.02
N LEU A 647 -36.48 -20.40 -18.27
CA LEU A 647 -37.02 -21.07 -19.46
C LEU A 647 -38.55 -21.07 -19.49
N ASP A 648 -39.21 -21.09 -18.32
CA ASP A 648 -40.66 -20.93 -18.20
C ASP A 648 -41.12 -19.51 -18.56
N GLU A 649 -40.28 -18.49 -18.45
CA GLU A 649 -40.60 -17.08 -18.76
C GLU A 649 -40.16 -16.69 -20.18
N ASP A 650 -38.95 -17.06 -20.63
CA ASP A 650 -38.43 -16.80 -21.98
C ASP A 650 -37.61 -18.01 -22.50
N ASN A 651 -37.95 -18.48 -23.70
CA ASN A 651 -37.33 -19.62 -24.39
C ASN A 651 -36.72 -19.24 -25.76
N THR A 652 -36.47 -17.96 -26.00
CA THR A 652 -35.84 -17.46 -27.24
C THR A 652 -34.36 -17.81 -27.27
N VAL A 653 -33.86 -18.17 -28.47
CA VAL A 653 -32.44 -18.50 -28.65
C VAL A 653 -31.57 -17.25 -28.52
N GLU A 654 -32.11 -16.09 -28.88
CA GLU A 654 -31.44 -14.79 -28.84
C GLU A 654 -31.10 -14.38 -27.40
N LEU A 655 -32.07 -14.43 -26.49
CA LEU A 655 -31.81 -14.14 -25.07
C LEU A 655 -30.93 -15.24 -24.45
N PHE A 656 -31.17 -16.50 -24.81
CA PHE A 656 -30.33 -17.61 -24.34
C PHE A 656 -28.87 -17.41 -24.74
N HIS A 657 -28.60 -16.95 -25.96
CA HIS A 657 -27.25 -16.67 -26.43
C HIS A 657 -26.55 -15.57 -25.62
N TYR A 658 -27.30 -14.59 -25.12
CA TYR A 658 -26.78 -13.44 -24.36
C TYR A 658 -26.31 -13.81 -22.94
N LEU A 659 -26.85 -14.87 -22.35
CA LEU A 659 -26.51 -15.32 -21.00
C LEU A 659 -25.22 -16.15 -20.99
N GLN A 660 -24.46 -16.01 -19.91
CA GLN A 660 -23.21 -16.75 -19.72
C GLN A 660 -23.46 -18.09 -19.02
N TRP A 661 -23.56 -19.17 -19.79
CA TRP A 661 -23.86 -20.51 -19.26
C TRP A 661 -22.62 -21.24 -18.73
N THR A 662 -21.47 -21.08 -19.39
CA THR A 662 -20.22 -21.75 -19.04
C THR A 662 -19.21 -20.77 -18.41
N PRO A 663 -18.24 -21.24 -17.61
CA PRO A 663 -17.22 -20.36 -17.04
C PRO A 663 -16.34 -19.75 -18.15
N SER A 664 -15.90 -18.49 -17.98
CA SER A 664 -15.16 -17.73 -19.00
C SER A 664 -13.72 -18.21 -19.25
N GLY A 665 -13.14 -19.02 -18.36
CA GLY A 665 -11.79 -19.60 -18.50
C GLY A 665 -11.02 -19.67 -17.18
N GLY A 666 -9.71 -19.90 -17.25
CA GLY A 666 -8.81 -19.96 -16.09
C GLY A 666 -7.34 -20.14 -16.49
N VAL A 667 -6.44 -20.20 -15.51
CA VAL A 667 -5.05 -20.62 -15.74
C VAL A 667 -5.05 -22.14 -15.88
N PHE A 668 -4.70 -22.61 -17.05
CA PHE A 668 -4.59 -24.04 -17.32
C PHE A 668 -3.14 -24.50 -17.16
N ALA A 669 -2.93 -25.70 -16.64
CA ALA A 669 -1.62 -26.31 -16.62
C ALA A 669 -1.11 -26.55 -18.05
N ASP A 670 0.21 -26.50 -18.25
CA ASP A 670 0.83 -26.80 -19.54
C ASP A 670 0.36 -28.18 -20.04
N LYS A 671 -0.08 -28.26 -21.31
CA LYS A 671 -0.72 -29.42 -21.98
C LYS A 671 -2.20 -29.72 -21.67
N THR A 672 -2.94 -28.80 -21.05
CA THR A 672 -4.40 -28.96 -20.93
C THR A 672 -5.09 -28.63 -22.25
N ASN A 673 -5.91 -29.55 -22.79
CA ASN A 673 -6.78 -29.26 -23.93
C ASN A 673 -7.97 -28.40 -23.49
N VAL A 674 -7.87 -27.09 -23.70
CA VAL A 674 -8.86 -26.10 -23.24
C VAL A 674 -10.19 -26.28 -23.97
N SER A 675 -10.14 -26.60 -25.26
CA SER A 675 -11.35 -26.78 -26.08
C SER A 675 -12.16 -28.01 -25.64
N ARG A 676 -11.50 -29.10 -25.24
CA ARG A 676 -12.16 -30.29 -24.68
C ARG A 676 -12.81 -29.98 -23.33
N TRP A 677 -12.16 -29.19 -22.50
CA TRP A 677 -12.74 -28.70 -21.24
C TRP A 677 -13.98 -27.82 -21.49
N ARG A 678 -13.96 -26.96 -22.51
CA ARG A 678 -15.13 -26.15 -22.91
C ARG A 678 -16.29 -27.00 -23.44
N ALA A 679 -16.00 -28.01 -24.26
CA ALA A 679 -17.00 -28.94 -24.76
C ALA A 679 -17.72 -29.67 -23.61
N ALA A 680 -16.96 -30.14 -22.61
CA ALA A 680 -17.52 -30.77 -21.42
C ALA A 680 -18.45 -29.83 -20.63
N ASN A 681 -18.07 -28.57 -20.43
CA ASN A 681 -18.94 -27.59 -19.76
C ASN A 681 -20.25 -27.34 -20.53
N TRP A 682 -20.21 -27.30 -21.87
CA TRP A 682 -21.43 -27.19 -22.67
C TRP A 682 -22.28 -28.46 -22.63
N GLN A 683 -21.65 -29.64 -22.53
CA GLN A 683 -22.36 -30.89 -22.31
C GLN A 683 -23.10 -30.90 -20.96
N GLU A 684 -22.51 -30.37 -19.90
CA GLU A 684 -23.20 -30.21 -18.61
C GLU A 684 -24.43 -29.29 -18.72
N VAL A 685 -24.33 -28.20 -19.49
CA VAL A 685 -25.46 -27.31 -19.78
C VAL A 685 -26.56 -28.04 -20.56
N TYR A 686 -26.18 -28.85 -21.55
CA TYR A 686 -27.13 -29.68 -22.30
C TYR A 686 -27.86 -30.67 -21.38
N ASP A 687 -27.11 -31.41 -20.56
CA ASP A 687 -27.67 -32.43 -19.65
C ASP A 687 -28.60 -31.81 -18.60
N MET A 688 -28.30 -30.59 -18.15
CA MET A 688 -29.16 -29.81 -17.28
C MET A 688 -30.46 -29.40 -17.98
N ILE A 689 -30.39 -28.84 -19.18
CA ILE A 689 -31.57 -28.35 -19.92
C ILE A 689 -32.45 -29.51 -20.38
N MET A 690 -31.87 -30.68 -20.69
CA MET A 690 -32.63 -31.90 -20.99
C MET A 690 -33.51 -32.39 -19.84
N GLN A 691 -33.22 -31.98 -18.59
CA GLN A 691 -34.05 -32.30 -17.42
C GLN A 691 -35.24 -31.33 -17.25
N TYR A 692 -35.31 -30.27 -18.05
CA TYR A 692 -36.44 -29.35 -18.05
C TYR A 692 -37.73 -30.10 -18.44
N SER A 693 -38.76 -29.97 -17.61
CA SER A 693 -40.05 -30.64 -17.77
C SER A 693 -41.23 -29.67 -17.89
N GLY A 694 -40.94 -28.38 -18.12
CA GLY A 694 -41.96 -27.36 -18.33
C GLY A 694 -42.62 -27.45 -19.71
N ASN A 695 -43.61 -26.59 -19.95
CA ASN A 695 -44.49 -26.68 -21.12
C ASN A 695 -43.99 -25.92 -22.36
N LYS A 696 -42.84 -25.24 -22.28
CA LYS A 696 -42.29 -24.46 -23.39
C LYS A 696 -41.41 -25.30 -24.31
N ASP A 697 -41.48 -25.01 -25.61
CA ASP A 697 -40.61 -25.64 -26.61
C ASP A 697 -39.19 -25.07 -26.51
N ILE A 698 -38.24 -25.91 -26.12
CA ILE A 698 -36.81 -25.57 -25.96
C ILE A 698 -35.94 -26.16 -27.09
N SER A 699 -36.55 -26.69 -28.15
CA SER A 699 -35.83 -27.38 -29.23
C SER A 699 -34.78 -26.49 -29.90
N GLY A 700 -35.06 -25.19 -30.08
CA GLY A 700 -34.12 -24.21 -30.62
C GLY A 700 -32.89 -24.00 -29.74
N ILE A 701 -33.08 -23.97 -28.42
CA ILE A 701 -32.00 -23.83 -27.43
C ILE A 701 -31.14 -25.10 -27.40
N LEU A 702 -31.76 -26.29 -27.41
CA LEU A 702 -31.04 -27.56 -27.46
C LEU A 702 -30.17 -27.68 -28.73
N LEU A 703 -30.71 -27.28 -29.88
CA LEU A 703 -29.96 -27.26 -31.13
C LEU A 703 -28.77 -26.29 -31.07
N TYR A 704 -28.96 -25.11 -30.47
CA TYR A 704 -27.87 -24.16 -30.26
C TYR A 704 -26.75 -24.76 -29.40
N ILE A 705 -27.08 -25.41 -28.29
CA ILE A 705 -26.09 -26.03 -27.40
C ILE A 705 -25.34 -27.16 -28.10
N GLN A 706 -26.04 -28.03 -28.83
CA GLN A 706 -25.42 -29.11 -29.61
C GLN A 706 -24.44 -28.56 -30.65
N ASN A 707 -24.80 -27.48 -31.34
CA ASN A 707 -23.89 -26.80 -32.27
C ASN A 707 -22.64 -26.25 -31.56
N ARG A 708 -22.79 -25.66 -30.36
CA ARG A 708 -21.64 -25.21 -29.56
C ARG A 708 -20.73 -26.36 -29.16
N ILE A 709 -21.28 -27.48 -28.70
CA ILE A 709 -20.50 -28.68 -28.35
C ILE A 709 -19.68 -29.16 -29.56
N ALA A 710 -20.32 -29.32 -30.71
CA ALA A 710 -19.65 -29.78 -31.94
C ALA A 710 -18.51 -28.84 -32.40
N ILE A 711 -18.68 -27.53 -32.23
CA ILE A 711 -17.64 -26.53 -32.52
C ILE A 711 -16.43 -26.72 -31.59
N GLU A 712 -16.64 -26.84 -30.28
CA GLU A 712 -15.56 -26.99 -29.31
C GLU A 712 -14.86 -28.35 -29.42
N GLU A 713 -15.59 -29.43 -29.74
CA GLU A 713 -15.00 -30.75 -30.02
C GLU A 713 -14.10 -30.74 -31.25
N LYS A 714 -14.51 -30.05 -32.32
CA LYS A 714 -13.68 -29.87 -33.51
C LYS A 714 -12.41 -29.09 -33.17
N ALA A 715 -12.53 -28.01 -32.40
CA ALA A 715 -11.38 -27.24 -31.92
C ALA A 715 -10.45 -28.07 -31.03
N ALA A 716 -11.00 -28.95 -30.19
CA ALA A 716 -10.22 -29.86 -29.34
C ALA A 716 -9.35 -30.83 -30.16
N ILE A 717 -9.87 -31.34 -31.27
CA ILE A 717 -9.10 -32.20 -32.19
C ILE A 717 -7.95 -31.42 -32.84
N GLU A 718 -8.15 -30.14 -33.17
CA GLU A 718 -7.10 -29.27 -33.72
C GLU A 718 -6.04 -28.91 -32.66
N GLU A 719 -6.46 -28.66 -31.43
CA GLU A 719 -5.58 -28.38 -30.29
C GLU A 719 -4.71 -29.60 -29.94
N ASP A 720 -5.29 -30.80 -29.91
CA ASP A 720 -4.55 -32.06 -29.74
C ASP A 720 -3.47 -32.19 -30.82
N LYS A 721 -3.81 -31.96 -32.10
CA LYS A 721 -2.83 -32.02 -33.21
C LYS A 721 -1.67 -31.03 -33.04
N ARG A 722 -1.93 -29.82 -32.53
CA ARG A 722 -0.89 -28.82 -32.27
C ARG A 722 0.00 -29.19 -31.09
N MET A 723 -0.59 -29.74 -30.02
CA MET A 723 0.16 -30.23 -28.85
C MET A 723 1.05 -31.44 -29.20
N PHE A 724 0.64 -32.31 -30.13
CA PHE A 724 1.45 -33.44 -30.60
C PHE A 724 2.47 -33.08 -31.69
N ALA A 725 2.33 -31.96 -32.39
CA ALA A 725 3.24 -31.55 -33.47
C ALA A 725 4.48 -30.77 -33.00
N TYR A 726 4.50 -30.31 -31.74
CA TYR A 726 5.64 -29.61 -31.11
C TYR A 726 6.44 -30.49 -30.13
N GLY A 727 6.23 -31.81 -30.15
CA GLY A 727 6.94 -32.81 -29.34
C GLY A 727 8.16 -33.41 -30.02
#